data_AF-A0A8D0FWM4-F1
#
_entry.id   AF-A0A8D0FWM4-F1
#
_cell.length_a   1.000
_cell.length_b   1.000
_cell.length_c   1.000
_cell.angle_alpha   90.00
_cell.angle_beta   90.00
_cell.angle_gamma   90.00
#
_symmetry.space_group_name_H-M   'P 1'
#
loop_
_entity.id
_entity.type
_entity.pdbx_description
1 polymer ?
#
loop_
_entity_poly.entity_id
_entity_poly.type
_entity_poly.pdbx_seq_one_letter_code
_entity_poly.pdbx_strand_id
1 'polypeptide(L)'
;ATGSENVHALSLERIRWCTVSEQELSKCNDMSKAFGRAGILPPLECTEGASAANCTQMIKDDLADAVTLDGRSIYQAGKEHGLKPVVGEVYDQEIGTSYYAVAVVRKSSNITINSLKGVSSCHTGINRTAGWDVPVGYLIESGRLAAMGCDLPKAVSDYFNASCVPGANGANYPKSLCHLCKGDSAGQNKCKRSSQERYYDYSGAFRCLAEGAGEVAFVKHSTVPENTDGRSPSSWAQRLRSRDFQLLCRNGNTADVTEWRTCHLARIPARAVVVRPDTDGTVVFQLLNQGQQRFNGVGTKFQMFDSAAYGAQNLLFRDSTTELVAITAQNYQAWLGDEYLHAMQALSCNPNTLPESLNWCVISTEEIWKCGEMAIAFKKKNLKPAIQCISAKTKEQCMELIQKKESDAVVLGGADIYTAGKTYGLVPAAGESYSVDDNSSAYYAVALVKRSLSNAFTISDLKGKKSCHTGLGRTAGWNIPIGVLIKRGIIKTRDCNIPQAVSEFFSASCVPSAKQDNYPSKLCQLCIGDDRGNNKCSASSQERYYSYSGAFRCLAQDSGDVAFVKHSTVFENTDGKNTDSWAQNLKSSDFQLLCPNGARAEVTQFAECHLAQVPAQAIMVRPDTSIFALYGLLDKAQDYFGNSSNGNGFKMFDSSTFQGKNLIFKDSAVEIVPVEERRTYAEWLGSEYIESLEGMQTPQCSGAGNKIRQYLLMTTVIPLLILCQIQGLD
;
A
#
# COMPACT_ATOMS: atom_id res chain seq x y z
N ALA A 1 6.09 -31.79 -33.72
CA ALA A 1 6.59 -30.51 -34.27
C ALA A 1 6.29 -29.42 -33.26
N THR A 2 7.26 -29.14 -32.39
CA THR A 2 7.19 -28.17 -31.29
C THR A 2 8.01 -26.96 -31.70
N GLY A 3 7.35 -25.84 -32.01
CA GLY A 3 8.00 -24.57 -32.30
C GLY A 3 8.34 -23.85 -31.00
N SER A 4 9.63 -23.84 -30.64
CA SER A 4 10.22 -22.94 -29.65
C SER A 4 10.50 -21.61 -30.33
N GLU A 5 9.72 -20.56 -30.05
CA GLU A 5 10.08 -19.21 -30.45
C GLU A 5 11.25 -18.70 -29.59
N ASN A 6 12.45 -18.80 -30.14
CA ASN A 6 13.61 -18.06 -29.66
C ASN A 6 13.42 -16.59 -30.04
N VAL A 7 13.13 -15.73 -29.05
CA VAL A 7 13.20 -14.28 -29.20
C VAL A 7 14.67 -13.90 -29.33
N HIS A 8 15.14 -13.73 -30.57
CA HIS A 8 16.45 -13.14 -30.84
C HIS A 8 16.39 -11.64 -30.50
N ALA A 9 17.15 -11.21 -29.50
CA ALA A 9 17.43 -9.79 -29.27
C ALA A 9 18.10 -9.22 -30.54
N LEU A 10 17.47 -8.22 -31.17
CA LEU A 10 18.02 -7.56 -32.36
C LEU A 10 19.24 -6.74 -31.94
N SER A 11 20.43 -7.11 -32.44
CA SER A 11 21.59 -6.22 -32.38
C SER A 11 21.30 -5.00 -33.24
N LEU A 12 21.15 -3.84 -32.61
CA LEU A 12 20.87 -2.58 -33.29
C LEU A 12 21.99 -2.26 -34.29
N GLU A 13 21.67 -2.17 -35.59
CA GLU A 13 22.60 -1.72 -36.63
C GLU A 13 23.03 -0.25 -36.44
N ARG A 14 22.21 0.53 -35.74
CA ARG A 14 22.40 1.95 -35.35
C ARG A 14 21.55 2.26 -34.11
N ILE A 15 21.93 3.29 -33.36
CA ILE A 15 21.14 3.81 -32.22
C ILE A 15 20.59 5.19 -32.56
N ARG A 16 19.26 5.34 -32.65
CA ARG A 16 18.58 6.62 -32.81
C ARG A 16 18.32 7.26 -31.44
N TRP A 17 19.09 8.27 -31.10
CA TRP A 17 18.99 9.02 -29.85
C TRP A 17 17.95 10.14 -29.97
N CYS A 18 16.93 10.12 -29.12
CA CYS A 18 15.93 11.17 -29.09
C CYS A 18 16.39 12.36 -28.24
N THR A 19 16.26 13.57 -28.78
CA THR A 19 16.63 14.83 -28.11
C THR A 19 15.41 15.69 -27.82
N VAL A 20 15.38 16.36 -26.68
CA VAL A 20 14.23 17.13 -26.19
C VAL A 20 14.30 18.63 -26.49
N SER A 21 15.37 19.11 -27.14
CA SER A 21 15.49 20.50 -27.62
C SER A 21 16.39 20.62 -28.85
N GLU A 22 16.33 21.77 -29.53
CA GLU A 22 17.22 22.10 -30.66
C GLU A 22 18.70 22.14 -30.23
N GLN A 23 19.01 22.70 -29.06
CA GLN A 23 20.37 22.74 -28.53
C GLN A 23 20.89 21.32 -28.24
N GLU A 24 20.02 20.45 -27.73
CA GLU A 24 20.36 19.06 -27.45
C GLU A 24 20.54 18.25 -28.75
N LEU A 25 19.72 18.51 -29.76
CA LEU A 25 19.88 17.95 -31.11
C LEU A 25 21.23 18.36 -31.71
N SER A 26 21.63 19.62 -31.56
CA SER A 26 22.94 20.12 -32.01
C SER A 26 24.08 19.37 -31.33
N LYS A 27 24.06 19.26 -29.99
CA LYS A 27 25.05 18.49 -29.23
C LYS A 27 25.07 17.01 -29.63
N CYS A 28 23.90 16.40 -29.84
CA CYS A 28 23.81 15.01 -30.28
C CYS A 28 24.46 14.81 -31.65
N ASN A 29 24.21 15.71 -32.61
CA ASN A 29 24.81 15.62 -33.94
C ASN A 29 26.33 15.73 -33.90
N ASP A 30 26.88 16.57 -33.01
CA ASP A 30 28.33 16.64 -32.81
C ASP A 30 28.88 15.41 -32.09
N MET A 31 28.14 14.86 -31.13
CA MET A 31 28.46 13.57 -30.49
C MET A 31 28.51 12.44 -31.52
N SER A 32 27.51 12.36 -32.40
CA SER A 32 27.43 11.40 -33.50
C SER A 32 28.64 11.51 -34.43
N LYS A 33 28.99 12.72 -34.88
CA LYS A 33 30.19 12.96 -35.71
C LYS A 33 31.48 12.58 -34.99
N ALA A 34 31.60 12.90 -33.70
CA ALA A 34 32.77 12.55 -32.89
C ALA A 34 32.92 11.03 -32.76
N PHE A 35 31.82 10.32 -32.48
CA PHE A 35 31.79 8.86 -32.36
C PHE A 35 32.14 8.20 -33.70
N GLY A 36 31.56 8.67 -34.80
CA GLY A 36 31.86 8.19 -36.14
C GLY A 36 33.33 8.37 -36.53
N ARG A 37 33.93 9.54 -36.26
CA ARG A 37 35.36 9.79 -36.51
C ARG A 37 36.28 8.92 -35.65
N ALA A 38 35.83 8.54 -34.46
CA ALA A 38 36.55 7.66 -33.57
C ALA A 38 36.33 6.16 -33.88
N GLY A 39 35.49 5.82 -34.86
CA GLY A 39 35.16 4.43 -35.20
C GLY A 39 34.39 3.71 -34.10
N ILE A 40 33.62 4.45 -33.30
CA ILE A 40 32.76 3.86 -32.26
C ILE A 40 31.49 3.31 -32.95
N LEU A 41 31.14 2.05 -32.65
CA LEU A 41 29.99 1.35 -33.21
C LEU A 41 29.03 0.86 -32.10
N PRO A 42 27.73 0.69 -32.40
CA PRO A 42 27.07 1.01 -33.66
C PRO A 42 26.95 2.54 -33.91
N PRO A 43 26.68 3.01 -35.15
CA PRO A 43 26.52 4.43 -35.43
C PRO A 43 25.39 5.06 -34.60
N LEU A 44 25.63 6.29 -34.14
CA LEU A 44 24.63 7.10 -33.43
C LEU A 44 23.94 8.05 -34.43
N GLU A 45 22.61 8.03 -34.46
CA GLU A 45 21.77 9.00 -35.17
C GLU A 45 20.96 9.81 -34.17
N CYS A 46 20.56 11.03 -34.52
CA CYS A 46 19.86 11.93 -33.60
C CYS A 46 18.49 12.30 -34.17
N THR A 47 17.46 12.11 -33.36
CA THR A 47 16.06 12.36 -33.71
C THR A 47 15.49 13.44 -32.79
N GLU A 48 14.81 14.42 -33.36
CA GLU A 48 14.18 15.49 -32.58
C GLU A 48 12.81 15.05 -32.03
N GLY A 49 12.68 15.03 -30.71
CA GLY A 49 11.42 14.75 -30.01
C GLY A 49 10.79 15.97 -29.34
N ALA A 50 11.51 17.08 -29.14
CA ALA A 50 11.02 18.31 -28.50
C ALA A 50 10.55 18.21 -27.02
N SER A 51 10.35 17.01 -26.47
CA SER A 51 10.04 16.79 -25.05
C SER A 51 10.33 15.35 -24.62
N ALA A 52 10.51 15.14 -23.31
CA ALA A 52 10.70 13.80 -22.76
C ALA A 52 9.50 12.87 -23.06
N ALA A 53 8.27 13.37 -22.91
CA ALA A 53 7.05 12.61 -23.18
C ALA A 53 6.91 12.19 -24.66
N ASN A 54 7.27 13.09 -25.59
CA ASN A 54 7.28 12.72 -27.00
C ASN A 54 8.40 11.72 -27.31
N CYS A 55 9.60 11.89 -26.75
CA CYS A 55 10.67 10.91 -26.91
C CYS A 55 10.27 9.51 -26.39
N THR A 56 9.57 9.42 -25.25
CA THR A 56 9.10 8.12 -24.73
C THR A 56 8.06 7.48 -25.65
N GLN A 57 7.17 8.29 -26.23
CA GLN A 57 6.19 7.82 -27.22
C GLN A 57 6.88 7.39 -28.53
N MET A 58 7.85 8.17 -29.02
CA MET A 58 8.65 7.82 -30.22
C MET A 58 9.46 6.54 -30.02
N ILE A 59 10.00 6.29 -28.82
CA ILE A 59 10.69 5.03 -28.52
C ILE A 59 9.71 3.87 -28.53
N LYS A 60 8.52 4.03 -27.95
CA LYS A 60 7.46 3.02 -28.00
C LYS A 60 7.03 2.70 -29.43
N ASP A 61 6.91 3.72 -30.28
CA ASP A 61 6.46 3.60 -31.68
C ASP A 61 7.60 3.23 -32.65
N ASP A 62 8.78 2.86 -32.13
CA ASP A 62 9.96 2.50 -32.91
C ASP A 62 10.46 3.59 -33.89
N LEU A 63 10.26 4.86 -33.51
CA LEU A 63 10.79 6.05 -34.21
C LEU A 63 12.10 6.56 -33.61
N ALA A 64 12.43 6.15 -32.39
CA ALA A 64 13.71 6.37 -31.71
C ALA A 64 14.08 5.13 -30.88
N ASP A 65 15.31 5.03 -30.39
CA ASP A 65 15.80 3.86 -29.64
C ASP A 65 16.16 4.18 -28.19
N ALA A 66 16.68 5.37 -27.91
CA ALA A 66 17.16 5.75 -26.58
C ALA A 66 16.92 7.23 -26.25
N VAL A 67 16.70 7.52 -24.96
CA VAL A 67 16.62 8.88 -24.41
C VAL A 67 17.06 8.89 -22.94
N THR A 68 17.71 9.94 -22.47
CA THR A 68 18.04 10.12 -21.04
C THR A 68 16.89 10.80 -20.30
N LEU A 69 16.37 10.15 -19.26
CA LEU A 69 15.21 10.60 -18.48
C LEU A 69 15.56 10.78 -17.00
N ASP A 70 14.85 11.69 -16.33
CA ASP A 70 14.85 11.78 -14.86
C ASP A 70 13.90 10.76 -14.22
N GLY A 71 13.99 10.57 -12.90
CA GLY A 71 13.21 9.57 -12.17
C GLY A 71 11.70 9.63 -12.42
N ARG A 72 11.12 10.84 -12.53
CA ARG A 72 9.68 11.00 -12.78
C ARG A 72 9.32 10.57 -14.20
N SER A 73 10.13 10.96 -15.18
CA SER A 73 9.95 10.58 -16.58
C SER A 73 10.20 9.09 -16.80
N ILE A 74 11.15 8.49 -16.08
CA ILE A 74 11.39 7.03 -16.06
C ILE A 74 10.15 6.29 -15.52
N TYR A 75 9.54 6.78 -14.43
CA TYR A 75 8.32 6.19 -13.88
C TYR A 75 7.18 6.21 -14.90
N GLN A 76 6.95 7.35 -15.56
CA GLN A 76 5.92 7.50 -16.60
C GLN A 76 6.19 6.59 -17.80
N ALA A 77 7.41 6.62 -18.32
CA ALA A 77 7.84 5.80 -19.45
C ALA A 77 7.69 4.30 -19.18
N GLY A 78 8.07 3.85 -17.98
CA GLY A 78 7.92 2.47 -17.56
C GLY A 78 6.46 2.05 -17.40
N LYS A 79 5.64 2.90 -16.75
CA LYS A 79 4.23 2.62 -16.48
C LYS A 79 3.36 2.63 -17.75
N GLU A 80 3.54 3.63 -18.62
CA GLU A 80 2.65 3.88 -19.76
C GLU A 80 3.10 3.18 -21.04
N HIS A 81 4.40 2.91 -21.17
CA HIS A 81 5.00 2.39 -22.40
C HIS A 81 5.88 1.15 -22.18
N GLY A 82 6.05 0.70 -20.93
CA GLY A 82 6.87 -0.48 -20.62
C GLY A 82 8.37 -0.26 -20.85
N LEU A 83 8.85 0.98 -21.00
CA LEU A 83 10.27 1.23 -21.28
C LEU A 83 11.14 0.89 -20.07
N LYS A 84 12.39 0.48 -20.32
CA LYS A 84 13.35 0.06 -19.28
C LYS A 84 14.60 0.95 -19.24
N PRO A 85 15.10 1.30 -18.05
CA PRO A 85 16.38 1.99 -17.91
C PRO A 85 17.54 0.99 -18.08
N VAL A 86 18.59 1.39 -18.80
CA VAL A 86 19.73 0.53 -19.15
C VAL A 86 21.10 1.10 -18.78
N VAL A 87 21.23 2.42 -18.71
CA VAL A 87 22.48 3.10 -18.32
C VAL A 87 22.16 4.23 -17.36
N GLY A 88 22.84 4.31 -16.22
CA GLY A 88 22.62 5.34 -15.20
C GLY A 88 23.74 6.38 -15.14
N GLU A 89 23.41 7.63 -14.83
CA GLU A 89 24.39 8.69 -14.53
C GLU A 89 24.94 8.56 -13.10
N VAL A 90 26.24 8.81 -12.93
CA VAL A 90 26.94 8.93 -11.63
C VAL A 90 27.40 10.37 -11.46
N TYR A 91 27.07 11.00 -10.32
CA TYR A 91 27.44 12.39 -10.06
C TYR A 91 28.60 12.55 -9.08
N ASP A 92 28.79 11.58 -8.20
CA ASP A 92 29.82 11.57 -7.17
C ASP A 92 30.15 10.11 -6.81
N GLN A 93 31.42 9.82 -6.54
CA GLN A 93 31.90 8.49 -6.16
C GLN A 93 31.33 8.02 -4.80
N GLU A 94 30.93 8.93 -3.91
CA GLU A 94 30.42 8.58 -2.58
C GLU A 94 28.92 8.22 -2.56
N ILE A 95 28.13 8.82 -3.43
CA ILE A 95 26.66 8.67 -3.49
C ILE A 95 26.23 7.88 -4.74
N GLY A 96 27.13 7.75 -5.72
CA GLY A 96 26.96 6.97 -6.94
C GLY A 96 25.85 7.52 -7.83
N THR A 97 24.88 6.66 -8.12
CA THR A 97 23.73 6.92 -9.01
C THR A 97 22.50 7.45 -8.27
N SER A 98 22.67 8.19 -7.17
CA SER A 98 21.52 8.67 -6.37
C SER A 98 21.82 9.88 -5.50
N TYR A 99 20.78 10.43 -4.91
CA TYR A 99 20.85 11.30 -3.74
C TYR A 99 19.60 11.11 -2.89
N TYR A 100 19.62 11.58 -1.65
CA TYR A 100 18.52 11.36 -0.69
C TYR A 100 17.73 12.63 -0.45
N ALA A 101 16.40 12.52 -0.48
CA ALA A 101 15.48 13.56 -0.01
C ALA A 101 15.26 13.41 1.49
N VAL A 102 15.37 14.52 2.22
CA VAL A 102 15.23 14.55 3.67
C VAL A 102 14.30 15.69 4.09
N ALA A 103 13.62 15.51 5.21
CA ALA A 103 12.92 16.57 5.93
C ALA A 103 13.77 17.01 7.12
N VAL A 104 14.09 18.29 7.19
CA VAL A 104 14.97 18.88 8.21
C VAL A 104 14.16 19.79 9.12
N VAL A 105 14.38 19.69 10.41
CA VAL A 105 13.83 20.61 11.43
C VAL A 105 14.97 21.12 12.32
N ARG A 106 14.68 22.15 13.12
CA ARG A 106 15.59 22.58 14.19
C ARG A 106 15.62 21.53 15.30
N LYS A 107 16.77 21.33 15.93
CA LYS A 107 16.92 20.38 17.04
C LYS A 107 16.10 20.75 18.29
N SER A 108 15.73 22.03 18.41
CA SER A 108 14.89 22.55 19.50
C SER A 108 13.39 22.30 19.31
N SER A 109 12.94 21.74 18.18
CA SER A 109 11.52 21.46 17.94
C SER A 109 11.15 20.04 18.36
N ASN A 110 9.89 19.85 18.75
CA ASN A 110 9.29 18.53 19.02
C ASN A 110 8.55 17.96 17.79
N ILE A 111 8.85 18.49 16.60
CA ILE A 111 8.17 18.10 15.36
C ILE A 111 8.70 16.74 14.92
N THR A 112 7.79 15.82 14.64
CA THR A 112 8.07 14.54 13.99
C THR A 112 7.42 14.48 12.62
N ILE A 113 7.70 13.44 11.84
CA ILE A 113 7.01 13.24 10.56
C ILE A 113 5.48 13.07 10.73
N ASN A 114 5.02 12.69 11.92
CA ASN A 114 3.61 12.45 12.24
C ASN A 114 2.88 13.73 12.67
N SER A 115 3.60 14.80 12.98
CA SER A 115 3.04 16.04 13.53
C SER A 115 3.20 17.23 12.57
N LEU A 116 3.22 16.98 11.26
CA LEU A 116 3.43 18.02 10.24
C LEU A 116 2.18 18.82 9.88
N LYS A 117 0.99 18.33 10.23
CA LYS A 117 -0.27 19.05 10.00
C LYS A 117 -0.28 20.36 10.80
N GLY A 118 -0.54 21.48 10.15
CA GLY A 118 -0.53 22.81 10.74
C GLY A 118 0.87 23.42 10.95
N VAL A 119 1.94 22.74 10.53
CA VAL A 119 3.32 23.26 10.59
C VAL A 119 3.59 24.21 9.42
N SER A 120 4.54 25.14 9.58
CA SER A 120 5.01 26.03 8.50
C SER A 120 6.14 25.37 7.68
N SER A 121 6.05 25.32 6.35
CA SER A 121 6.97 24.51 5.51
C SER A 121 7.80 25.28 4.48
N CYS A 122 9.02 24.81 4.22
CA CYS A 122 9.95 25.38 3.25
C CYS A 122 10.27 24.35 2.14
N HIS A 123 10.00 24.71 0.89
CA HIS A 123 10.16 23.83 -0.27
C HIS A 123 11.12 24.42 -1.29
N THR A 124 11.89 23.57 -1.98
CA THR A 124 12.84 24.04 -3.02
C THR A 124 12.17 24.65 -4.26
N GLY A 125 10.87 24.38 -4.45
CA GLY A 125 10.04 24.84 -5.57
C GLY A 125 8.99 23.79 -5.95
N ILE A 126 7.90 24.23 -6.56
CA ILE A 126 6.83 23.36 -7.09
C ILE A 126 7.40 22.34 -8.09
N ASN A 127 6.91 21.10 -8.15
CA ASN A 127 7.38 20.08 -9.10
C ASN A 127 8.91 19.87 -9.09
N ARG A 128 9.55 19.94 -7.92
CA ARG A 128 10.94 19.57 -7.72
C ARG A 128 11.03 18.31 -6.89
N THR A 129 11.98 17.44 -7.23
CA THR A 129 12.02 16.07 -6.71
C THR A 129 12.09 16.01 -5.17
N ALA A 130 13.18 16.49 -4.55
CA ALA A 130 13.34 16.38 -3.09
C ALA A 130 12.56 17.42 -2.29
N GLY A 131 12.19 18.56 -2.91
CA GLY A 131 11.48 19.63 -2.21
C GLY A 131 9.98 19.66 -2.43
N TRP A 132 9.42 18.84 -3.33
CA TRP A 132 7.99 18.79 -3.60
C TRP A 132 7.51 17.37 -3.89
N ASP A 133 8.00 16.73 -4.96
CA ASP A 133 7.46 15.46 -5.42
C ASP A 133 7.58 14.37 -4.34
N VAL A 134 8.79 14.10 -3.84
CA VAL A 134 9.01 13.11 -2.78
C VAL A 134 8.23 13.43 -1.50
N PRO A 135 8.34 14.62 -0.88
CA PRO A 135 7.65 14.88 0.38
C PRO A 135 6.12 14.88 0.23
N VAL A 136 5.56 15.46 -0.83
CA VAL A 136 4.11 15.46 -1.06
C VAL A 136 3.62 14.05 -1.39
N GLY A 137 4.34 13.32 -2.25
CA GLY A 137 4.03 11.95 -2.59
C GLY A 137 4.06 11.03 -1.37
N TYR A 138 5.08 11.13 -0.53
CA TYR A 138 5.17 10.40 0.74
C TYR A 138 4.04 10.75 1.72
N LEU A 139 3.70 12.04 1.87
CA LEU A 139 2.61 12.43 2.78
C LEU A 139 1.25 11.87 2.33
N ILE A 140 1.00 11.79 1.01
CA ILE A 140 -0.22 11.19 0.46
C ILE A 140 -0.21 9.68 0.60
N GLU A 141 0.90 9.07 0.20
CA GLU A 141 1.11 7.62 0.24
C GLU A 141 0.94 7.06 1.64
N SER A 142 1.54 7.73 2.61
CA SER A 142 1.50 7.35 4.01
C SER A 142 0.23 7.80 4.73
N GLY A 143 -0.78 8.29 3.98
CA GLY A 143 -2.10 8.62 4.52
C GLY A 143 -2.20 9.94 5.29
N ARG A 144 -1.10 10.66 5.47
CA ARG A 144 -1.05 11.91 6.25
C ARG A 144 -1.72 13.08 5.53
N LEU A 145 -1.73 13.08 4.20
CA LEU A 145 -2.28 14.15 3.37
C LEU A 145 -3.27 13.58 2.35
N ALA A 146 -4.54 13.91 2.50
CA ALA A 146 -5.59 13.48 1.58
C ALA A 146 -5.84 14.53 0.48
N ALA A 147 -5.72 14.13 -0.79
CA ALA A 147 -5.87 15.01 -1.93
C ALA A 147 -7.18 14.75 -2.71
N MET A 148 -8.27 15.38 -2.27
CA MET A 148 -9.57 15.29 -2.95
C MET A 148 -9.48 15.86 -4.38
N GLY A 149 -10.03 15.14 -5.35
CA GLY A 149 -9.97 15.51 -6.77
C GLY A 149 -8.54 15.62 -7.33
N CYS A 150 -7.53 15.12 -6.62
CA CYS A 150 -6.12 15.20 -7.00
C CYS A 150 -5.58 16.63 -7.20
N ASP A 151 -6.19 17.60 -6.49
CA ASP A 151 -5.66 18.96 -6.37
C ASP A 151 -4.57 19.01 -5.29
N LEU A 152 -3.36 18.58 -5.67
CA LEU A 152 -2.22 18.51 -4.75
C LEU A 152 -1.87 19.86 -4.12
N PRO A 153 -1.78 20.98 -4.89
CA PRO A 153 -1.47 22.28 -4.30
C PRO A 153 -2.51 22.73 -3.26
N LYS A 154 -3.80 22.49 -3.51
CA LYS A 154 -4.86 22.76 -2.53
C LYS A 154 -4.72 21.89 -1.28
N ALA A 155 -4.47 20.60 -1.44
CA ALA A 155 -4.30 19.68 -0.32
C ALA A 155 -3.10 20.05 0.56
N VAL A 156 -1.96 20.42 -0.05
CA VAL A 156 -0.77 20.92 0.68
C VAL A 156 -1.07 22.24 1.40
N SER A 157 -1.81 23.14 0.76
CA SER A 157 -2.25 24.40 1.36
C SER A 157 -3.13 24.21 2.59
N ASP A 158 -3.96 23.17 2.61
CA ASP A 158 -4.87 22.90 3.73
C ASP A 158 -4.18 22.10 4.84
N TYR A 159 -3.09 21.40 4.49
CA TYR A 159 -2.30 20.59 5.42
C TYR A 159 -1.30 21.42 6.24
N PHE A 160 -0.52 22.29 5.60
CA PHE A 160 0.43 23.17 6.27
C PHE A 160 -0.21 24.53 6.61
N ASN A 161 0.19 25.17 7.70
CA ASN A 161 -0.35 26.48 8.09
C ASN A 161 0.06 27.58 7.10
N ALA A 162 1.33 27.55 6.67
CA ALA A 162 1.88 28.45 5.66
C ALA A 162 3.11 27.79 5.02
N SER A 163 3.41 28.14 3.77
CA SER A 163 4.58 27.58 3.08
C SER A 163 5.33 28.64 2.28
N CYS A 164 6.59 28.33 1.96
CA CYS A 164 7.25 28.90 0.78
C CYS A 164 7.48 27.81 -0.26
N VAL A 165 6.73 27.88 -1.36
CA VAL A 165 6.78 26.98 -2.52
C VAL A 165 7.05 27.81 -3.78
N PRO A 166 8.31 28.14 -4.07
CA PRO A 166 8.68 28.93 -5.25
C PRO A 166 8.08 28.36 -6.55
N GLY A 167 7.45 29.21 -7.34
CA GLY A 167 6.72 28.87 -8.57
C GLY A 167 5.22 28.67 -8.39
N ALA A 168 4.71 28.59 -7.16
CA ALA A 168 3.27 28.49 -6.87
C ALA A 168 2.56 29.86 -6.81
N ASN A 169 2.96 30.82 -7.65
CA ASN A 169 2.49 32.21 -7.62
C ASN A 169 1.47 32.55 -8.74
N GLY A 170 1.02 31.55 -9.49
CA GLY A 170 -0.07 31.69 -10.45
C GLY A 170 -1.44 31.84 -9.78
N ALA A 171 -2.43 32.38 -10.50
CA ALA A 171 -3.77 32.66 -9.97
C ALA A 171 -4.51 31.42 -9.43
N ASN A 172 -4.17 30.23 -9.95
CA ASN A 172 -4.82 28.96 -9.58
C ASN A 172 -4.21 28.32 -8.31
N TYR A 173 -3.13 28.90 -7.75
CA TYR A 173 -2.51 28.37 -6.54
C TYR A 173 -3.05 29.05 -5.28
N PRO A 174 -3.27 28.30 -4.19
CA PRO A 174 -3.59 28.89 -2.89
C PRO A 174 -2.49 29.84 -2.41
N LYS A 175 -2.89 31.00 -1.87
CA LYS A 175 -1.95 32.04 -1.40
C LYS A 175 -1.03 31.58 -0.27
N SER A 176 -1.48 30.62 0.55
CA SER A 176 -0.72 30.01 1.65
C SER A 176 0.62 29.42 1.17
N LEU A 177 0.68 28.90 -0.07
CA LEU A 177 1.87 28.27 -0.64
C LEU A 177 3.03 29.25 -0.86
N CYS A 178 2.74 30.53 -0.99
CA CYS A 178 3.73 31.59 -1.16
C CYS A 178 3.83 32.51 0.05
N HIS A 179 3.12 32.22 1.14
CA HIS A 179 2.99 33.12 2.29
C HIS A 179 4.36 33.42 2.91
N LEU A 180 5.18 32.40 3.12
CA LEU A 180 6.49 32.50 3.78
C LEU A 180 7.61 32.98 2.84
N CYS A 181 7.39 32.99 1.53
CA CYS A 181 8.38 33.45 0.57
C CYS A 181 8.69 34.95 0.75
N LYS A 182 9.94 35.35 0.50
CA LYS A 182 10.39 36.73 0.77
C LYS A 182 10.65 37.55 -0.48
N GLY A 183 10.97 36.92 -1.60
CA GLY A 183 11.48 37.61 -2.77
C GLY A 183 12.95 38.01 -2.63
N ASP A 184 13.36 39.00 -3.41
CA ASP A 184 14.70 39.57 -3.37
C ASP A 184 14.90 40.53 -2.18
N SER A 185 16.02 41.23 -2.13
CA SER A 185 16.32 42.20 -1.06
C SER A 185 15.33 43.37 -0.99
N ALA A 186 14.64 43.69 -2.09
CA ALA A 186 13.60 44.71 -2.14
C ALA A 186 12.18 44.14 -1.92
N GLY A 187 12.06 42.83 -1.66
CA GLY A 187 10.78 42.13 -1.54
C GLY A 187 10.06 41.92 -2.88
N GLN A 188 10.72 42.20 -4.00
CA GLN A 188 10.20 41.92 -5.34
C GLN A 188 10.44 40.45 -5.69
N ASN A 189 9.84 39.96 -6.77
CA ASN A 189 10.02 38.57 -7.23
C ASN A 189 9.63 37.50 -6.20
N LYS A 190 8.74 37.84 -5.25
CA LYS A 190 8.22 36.91 -4.24
C LYS A 190 7.65 35.66 -4.89
N CYS A 191 8.09 34.51 -4.37
CA CYS A 191 7.69 33.18 -4.79
C CYS A 191 7.98 32.86 -6.27
N LYS A 192 8.91 33.58 -6.92
CA LYS A 192 9.38 33.22 -8.27
C LYS A 192 10.22 31.95 -8.22
N ARG A 193 10.10 31.10 -9.23
CA ARG A 193 10.95 29.89 -9.41
C ARG A 193 12.32 30.26 -9.98
N SER A 194 13.05 31.13 -9.29
CA SER A 194 14.38 31.59 -9.71
C SER A 194 15.18 32.06 -8.49
N SER A 195 16.48 32.26 -8.67
CA SER A 195 17.38 32.77 -7.62
C SER A 195 17.04 34.18 -7.12
N GLN A 196 16.13 34.91 -7.78
CA GLN A 196 15.60 36.17 -7.27
C GLN A 196 14.75 35.97 -6.01
N GLU A 197 14.10 34.81 -5.85
CA GLU A 197 13.47 34.43 -4.58
C GLU A 197 14.54 33.86 -3.65
N ARG A 198 14.79 34.54 -2.53
CA ARG A 198 15.81 34.14 -1.55
C ARG A 198 15.62 32.71 -1.01
N TYR A 199 14.38 32.24 -0.91
CA TYR A 199 14.04 30.90 -0.42
C TYR A 199 13.93 29.85 -1.54
N TYR A 200 14.39 30.16 -2.76
CA TYR A 200 14.44 29.21 -3.86
C TYR A 200 15.59 28.21 -3.76
N ASP A 201 15.35 27.01 -4.29
CA ASP A 201 16.31 25.91 -4.33
C ASP A 201 16.70 25.33 -2.97
N TYR A 202 17.61 24.37 -2.94
CA TYR A 202 18.05 23.65 -1.75
C TYR A 202 18.53 24.60 -0.65
N SER A 203 19.47 25.49 -0.96
CA SER A 203 20.01 26.45 0.00
C SER A 203 18.95 27.45 0.47
N GLY A 204 18.05 27.90 -0.41
CA GLY A 204 16.98 28.82 -0.04
C GLY A 204 15.92 28.18 0.85
N ALA A 205 15.51 26.94 0.57
CA ALA A 205 14.57 26.19 1.41
C ALA A 205 15.16 25.93 2.81
N PHE A 206 16.44 25.57 2.90
CA PHE A 206 17.12 25.46 4.20
C PHE A 206 17.27 26.82 4.90
N ARG A 207 17.55 27.89 4.15
CA ARG A 207 17.57 29.27 4.69
C ARG A 207 16.21 29.70 5.26
N CYS A 208 15.10 29.31 4.64
CA CYS A 208 13.75 29.55 5.14
C CYS A 208 13.55 28.94 6.54
N LEU A 209 14.04 27.71 6.76
CA LEU A 209 14.06 27.08 8.08
C LEU A 209 15.03 27.78 9.05
N ALA A 210 16.25 28.08 8.61
CA ALA A 210 17.30 28.67 9.43
C ALA A 210 17.00 30.12 9.87
N GLU A 211 16.28 30.90 9.05
CA GLU A 211 15.77 32.23 9.42
C GLU A 211 14.48 32.17 10.25
N GLY A 212 13.87 30.98 10.41
CA GLY A 212 12.68 30.78 11.24
C GLY A 212 11.37 31.18 10.57
N ALA A 213 11.38 31.33 9.25
CA ALA A 213 10.16 31.59 8.49
C ALA A 213 9.30 30.33 8.41
N GLY A 214 9.91 29.17 8.24
CA GLY A 214 9.27 27.87 8.37
C GLY A 214 9.92 27.00 9.44
N GLU A 215 9.24 25.91 9.77
CA GLU A 215 9.58 24.99 10.86
C GLU A 215 10.12 23.65 10.35
N VAL A 216 9.82 23.31 9.09
CA VAL A 216 10.37 22.15 8.36
C VAL A 216 10.86 22.56 6.97
N ALA A 217 12.01 22.03 6.54
CA ALA A 217 12.51 22.19 5.17
C ALA A 217 12.69 20.84 4.47
N PHE A 218 12.20 20.75 3.24
CA PHE A 218 12.38 19.57 2.38
C PHE A 218 13.50 19.81 1.39
N VAL A 219 14.62 19.11 1.57
CA VAL A 219 15.88 19.35 0.83
C VAL A 219 16.62 18.03 0.56
N LYS A 220 17.77 18.10 -0.14
CA LYS A 220 18.68 16.95 -0.25
C LYS A 220 19.52 16.80 1.03
N HIS A 221 19.95 15.58 1.33
CA HIS A 221 20.79 15.25 2.49
C HIS A 221 22.06 16.12 2.63
N SER A 222 22.68 16.54 1.52
CA SER A 222 23.90 17.34 1.55
C SER A 222 23.67 18.83 1.84
N THR A 223 22.43 19.32 1.82
CA THR A 223 22.14 20.77 1.94
C THR A 223 22.56 21.36 3.29
N VAL A 224 22.34 20.63 4.38
CA VAL A 224 22.71 21.10 5.73
C VAL A 224 24.23 21.24 5.85
N PRO A 225 25.06 20.22 5.59
CA PRO A 225 26.51 20.38 5.68
C PRO A 225 27.06 21.40 4.67
N GLU A 226 26.47 21.55 3.48
CA GLU A 226 26.86 22.60 2.51
C GLU A 226 26.64 24.03 3.05
N ASN A 227 25.68 24.23 3.96
CA ASN A 227 25.27 25.54 4.45
C ASN A 227 25.48 25.75 5.96
N THR A 228 26.32 24.94 6.59
CA THR A 228 26.67 25.04 8.01
C THR A 228 28.17 24.85 8.22
N ASP A 229 28.62 24.99 9.47
CA ASP A 229 29.98 24.68 9.90
C ASP A 229 31.07 25.43 9.11
N GLY A 230 30.76 26.66 8.69
CA GLY A 230 31.66 27.54 7.95
C GLY A 230 31.89 27.15 6.48
N ARG A 231 31.15 26.19 5.93
CA ARG A 231 31.33 25.72 4.54
C ARG A 231 30.69 26.63 3.48
N SER A 232 29.69 27.42 3.84
CA SER A 232 29.05 28.37 2.92
C SER A 232 29.65 29.77 3.06
N PRO A 233 30.04 30.43 1.96
CA PRO A 233 30.54 31.81 1.98
C PRO A 233 29.42 32.83 2.25
N SER A 234 28.16 32.40 2.20
CA SER A 234 27.00 33.29 2.34
C SER A 234 26.86 33.81 3.77
N SER A 235 26.67 35.12 3.93
CA SER A 235 26.57 35.78 5.25
C SER A 235 25.49 35.21 6.18
N TRP A 236 24.38 34.71 5.61
CA TRP A 236 23.28 34.12 6.39
C TRP A 236 23.63 32.76 7.02
N ALA A 237 24.61 32.04 6.45
CA ALA A 237 24.98 30.69 6.85
C ALA A 237 26.20 30.63 7.78
N GLN A 238 26.99 31.70 7.86
CA GLN A 238 28.29 31.73 8.56
C GLN A 238 28.25 31.29 10.03
N ARG A 239 27.12 31.50 10.73
CA ARG A 239 26.97 31.18 12.16
C ARG A 239 26.18 29.90 12.42
N LEU A 240 25.69 29.22 11.38
CA LEU A 240 24.88 28.02 11.54
C LEU A 240 25.76 26.81 11.81
N ARG A 241 25.35 25.95 12.75
CA ARG A 241 26.02 24.67 13.03
C ARG A 241 25.11 23.52 12.60
N SER A 242 25.68 22.50 12.00
CA SER A 242 24.93 21.29 11.57
C SER A 242 24.17 20.65 12.74
N ARG A 243 24.79 20.63 13.93
CA ARG A 243 24.24 20.09 15.19
C ARG A 243 22.94 20.76 15.67
N ASP A 244 22.60 21.95 15.15
CA ASP A 244 21.41 22.70 15.53
C ASP A 244 20.16 22.22 14.75
N PHE A 245 20.34 21.25 13.84
CA PHE A 245 19.30 20.68 13.00
C PHE A 245 19.26 19.15 13.17
N GLN A 246 18.14 18.55 12.78
CA GLN A 246 17.92 17.10 12.80
C GLN A 246 17.00 16.68 11.65
N LEU A 247 17.03 15.39 11.31
CA LEU A 247 16.20 14.79 10.26
C LEU A 247 14.92 14.21 10.86
N LEU A 248 13.83 14.24 10.10
CA LEU A 248 12.60 13.50 10.38
C LEU A 248 12.62 12.18 9.62
N CYS A 249 12.50 11.06 10.35
CA CYS A 249 12.54 9.72 9.77
C CYS A 249 11.13 9.18 9.52
N ARG A 250 10.99 8.28 8.53
CA ARG A 250 9.69 7.69 8.17
C ARG A 250 9.02 6.92 9.32
N ASN A 251 9.83 6.32 10.21
CA ASN A 251 9.37 5.58 11.39
C ASN A 251 8.85 6.46 12.53
N GLY A 252 8.77 7.78 12.37
CA GLY A 252 8.30 8.71 13.41
C GLY A 252 9.40 9.30 14.30
N ASN A 253 10.61 8.73 14.29
CA ASN A 253 11.73 9.22 15.09
C ASN A 253 12.44 10.40 14.39
N THR A 254 13.35 11.04 15.11
CA THR A 254 14.33 11.97 14.55
C THR A 254 15.74 11.38 14.61
N ALA A 255 16.63 11.84 13.73
CA ALA A 255 18.03 11.41 13.70
C ALA A 255 18.97 12.58 13.40
N ASP A 256 20.28 12.39 13.64
CA ASP A 256 21.28 13.40 13.29
C ASP A 256 21.35 13.60 11.76
N VAL A 257 21.77 14.80 11.32
CA VAL A 257 21.88 15.12 9.88
C VAL A 257 22.91 14.26 9.15
N THR A 258 23.82 13.61 9.88
CA THR A 258 24.78 12.63 9.34
C THR A 258 24.18 11.25 9.07
N GLU A 259 23.04 10.91 9.67
CA GLU A 259 22.38 9.59 9.57
C GLU A 259 21.39 9.50 8.40
N TRP A 260 21.55 10.34 7.38
CA TRP A 260 20.63 10.40 6.23
C TRP A 260 20.51 9.07 5.46
N ARG A 261 21.50 8.17 5.55
CA ARG A 261 21.44 6.84 4.91
C ARG A 261 20.35 5.96 5.50
N THR A 262 20.04 6.11 6.78
CA THR A 262 18.98 5.37 7.49
C THR A 262 17.75 6.23 7.77
N CYS A 263 17.89 7.56 7.74
CA CYS A 263 16.81 8.52 7.97
C CYS A 263 16.61 9.45 6.76
N HIS A 264 15.77 9.03 5.82
CA HIS A 264 15.38 9.81 4.64
C HIS A 264 13.92 9.52 4.25
N LEU A 265 13.36 10.37 3.38
CA LEU A 265 12.00 10.18 2.83
C LEU A 265 12.00 9.24 1.63
N ALA A 266 12.97 9.42 0.73
CA ALA A 266 13.22 8.51 -0.39
C ALA A 266 14.66 8.65 -0.89
N ARG A 267 15.24 7.52 -1.31
CA ARG A 267 16.39 7.52 -2.23
C ARG A 267 15.91 7.96 -3.62
N ILE A 268 16.46 9.05 -4.14
CA ILE A 268 16.18 9.56 -5.48
C ILE A 268 17.23 9.01 -6.45
N PRO A 269 16.82 8.28 -7.50
CA PRO A 269 17.73 7.76 -8.51
C PRO A 269 18.27 8.88 -9.40
N ALA A 270 19.47 8.67 -9.94
CA ALA A 270 20.02 9.48 -11.00
C ALA A 270 19.21 9.32 -12.30
N ARG A 271 19.51 10.17 -13.28
CA ARG A 271 18.93 10.02 -14.61
C ARG A 271 19.45 8.74 -15.24
N ALA A 272 18.66 8.17 -16.13
CA ALA A 272 19.02 6.97 -16.85
C ALA A 272 18.63 7.05 -18.32
N VAL A 273 19.43 6.41 -19.16
CA VAL A 273 19.09 6.12 -20.54
C VAL A 273 18.04 5.01 -20.55
N VAL A 274 16.92 5.29 -21.21
CA VAL A 274 15.75 4.42 -21.28
C VAL A 274 15.53 3.96 -22.72
N VAL A 275 15.18 2.69 -22.89
CA VAL A 275 14.99 2.01 -24.17
C VAL A 275 13.76 1.08 -24.12
N ARG A 276 13.37 0.49 -25.26
CA ARG A 276 12.30 -0.53 -25.30
C ARG A 276 12.70 -1.84 -24.60
N PRO A 277 11.74 -2.68 -24.17
CA PRO A 277 12.01 -3.99 -23.58
C PRO A 277 12.87 -4.92 -24.44
N ASP A 278 12.68 -4.89 -25.76
CA ASP A 278 13.35 -5.74 -26.76
C ASP A 278 14.73 -5.22 -27.19
N THR A 279 15.06 -3.96 -26.89
CA THR A 279 16.38 -3.38 -27.12
C THR A 279 17.43 -3.99 -26.17
N ASP A 280 18.59 -4.37 -26.71
CA ASP A 280 19.74 -4.81 -25.92
C ASP A 280 20.42 -3.60 -25.25
N GLY A 281 20.20 -3.45 -23.94
CA GLY A 281 20.81 -2.39 -23.14
C GLY A 281 22.35 -2.48 -23.06
N THR A 282 22.92 -3.66 -23.30
CA THR A 282 24.38 -3.86 -23.28
C THR A 282 25.05 -3.13 -24.43
N VAL A 283 24.44 -3.17 -25.62
CA VAL A 283 24.94 -2.47 -26.82
C VAL A 283 24.93 -0.95 -26.58
N VAL A 284 23.86 -0.43 -25.98
CA VAL A 284 23.74 0.99 -25.62
C VAL A 284 24.80 1.38 -24.59
N PHE A 285 25.00 0.56 -23.56
CA PHE A 285 26.07 0.81 -22.59
C PHE A 285 27.46 0.77 -23.21
N GLN A 286 27.77 -0.21 -24.05
CA GLN A 286 29.08 -0.34 -24.71
C GLN A 286 29.39 0.88 -25.59
N LEU A 287 28.41 1.35 -26.36
CA LEU A 287 28.52 2.58 -27.15
C LEU A 287 28.91 3.77 -26.26
N LEU A 288 28.13 4.01 -25.21
CA LEU A 288 28.31 5.13 -24.30
C LEU A 288 29.60 5.00 -23.49
N ASN A 289 29.99 3.78 -23.11
CA ASN A 289 31.20 3.52 -22.36
C ASN A 289 32.47 3.83 -23.19
N GLN A 290 32.48 3.46 -24.47
CA GLN A 290 33.56 3.86 -25.37
C GLN A 290 33.59 5.38 -25.59
N GLY A 291 32.42 6.01 -25.66
CA GLY A 291 32.28 7.46 -25.75
C GLY A 291 32.89 8.18 -24.55
N GLN A 292 32.46 7.82 -23.34
CA GLN A 292 32.94 8.47 -22.11
C GLN A 292 34.44 8.29 -21.91
N GLN A 293 35.02 7.13 -22.28
CA GLN A 293 36.46 6.88 -22.19
C GLN A 293 37.28 7.77 -23.13
N ARG A 294 36.72 8.16 -24.28
CA ARG A 294 37.43 8.95 -25.30
C ARG A 294 37.15 10.45 -25.22
N PHE A 295 36.01 10.87 -24.68
CA PHE A 295 35.49 12.24 -24.80
C PHE A 295 35.20 12.92 -23.45
N ASN A 296 35.78 12.46 -22.35
CA ASN A 296 35.72 13.13 -21.04
C ASN A 296 37.11 13.56 -20.51
N GLY A 297 38.09 13.74 -21.40
CA GLY A 297 39.47 14.08 -21.07
C GLY A 297 39.84 15.53 -21.43
N VAL A 298 40.88 16.07 -20.77
CA VAL A 298 41.40 17.41 -21.06
C VAL A 298 41.96 17.46 -22.50
N GLY A 299 41.48 18.41 -23.31
CA GLY A 299 41.98 18.65 -24.68
C GLY A 299 41.21 17.96 -25.81
N THR A 300 40.11 17.26 -25.53
CA THR A 300 39.23 16.73 -26.59
C THR A 300 38.35 17.82 -27.18
N LYS A 301 38.17 17.80 -28.51
CA LYS A 301 37.32 18.78 -29.24
C LYS A 301 35.83 18.65 -28.94
N PHE A 302 35.40 17.48 -28.45
CA PHE A 302 34.05 17.21 -27.98
C PHE A 302 34.14 16.68 -26.55
N GLN A 303 33.25 17.17 -25.69
CA GLN A 303 33.13 16.78 -24.28
C GLN A 303 31.73 16.22 -24.07
N MET A 304 31.62 14.96 -23.64
CA MET A 304 30.33 14.27 -23.59
C MET A 304 29.39 14.86 -22.53
N PHE A 305 29.93 15.19 -21.36
CA PHE A 305 29.14 15.74 -20.25
C PHE A 305 29.11 17.27 -20.24
N ASP A 306 30.01 17.99 -20.90
CA ASP A 306 29.95 19.46 -20.94
C ASP A 306 28.92 19.97 -21.96
N SER A 307 28.15 20.98 -21.58
CA SER A 307 27.12 21.62 -22.41
C SER A 307 27.40 23.09 -22.71
N ALA A 308 28.45 23.68 -22.13
CA ALA A 308 28.73 25.11 -22.18
C ALA A 308 28.86 25.66 -23.63
N ALA A 309 29.43 24.87 -24.54
CA ALA A 309 29.59 25.23 -25.95
C ALA A 309 28.28 25.49 -26.70
N TYR A 310 27.15 25.00 -26.17
CA TYR A 310 25.83 25.09 -26.79
C TYR A 310 24.94 26.17 -26.13
N GLY A 311 25.49 26.96 -25.20
CA GLY A 311 24.76 28.03 -24.51
C GLY A 311 23.65 27.54 -23.58
N ALA A 312 23.70 26.27 -23.16
CA ALA A 312 22.73 25.64 -22.27
C ALA A 312 23.43 24.67 -21.30
N GLN A 313 22.67 24.03 -20.42
CA GLN A 313 23.18 23.11 -19.41
C GLN A 313 22.44 21.77 -19.48
N ASN A 314 23.13 20.70 -19.08
CA ASN A 314 22.57 19.36 -18.95
C ASN A 314 21.95 18.81 -20.27
N LEU A 315 22.61 19.05 -21.40
CA LEU A 315 22.19 18.54 -22.71
C LEU A 315 22.65 17.08 -22.87
N LEU A 316 21.73 16.17 -23.21
CA LEU A 316 21.87 14.70 -23.27
C LEU A 316 22.08 14.07 -21.89
N PHE A 317 23.12 14.52 -21.21
CA PHE A 317 23.49 14.10 -19.87
C PHE A 317 23.65 15.32 -18.96
N ARG A 318 23.59 15.13 -17.65
CA ARG A 318 23.92 16.22 -16.72
C ARG A 318 25.39 16.62 -16.83
N ASP A 319 25.66 17.91 -16.68
CA ASP A 319 27.02 18.43 -16.72
C ASP A 319 27.86 17.99 -15.51
N SER A 320 27.18 17.63 -14.42
CA SER A 320 27.80 17.05 -13.23
C SER A 320 28.03 15.54 -13.32
N THR A 321 27.71 14.91 -14.45
CA THR A 321 27.96 13.47 -14.63
C THR A 321 29.46 13.23 -14.69
N THR A 322 29.94 12.27 -13.91
CA THR A 322 31.34 11.84 -13.86
C THR A 322 31.56 10.52 -14.59
N GLU A 323 30.54 9.66 -14.58
CA GLU A 323 30.57 8.34 -15.19
C GLU A 323 29.16 7.90 -15.58
N LEU A 324 29.06 7.07 -16.62
CA LEU A 324 27.89 6.29 -16.97
C LEU A 324 28.14 4.82 -16.63
N VAL A 325 27.16 4.20 -15.95
CA VAL A 325 27.25 2.80 -15.49
C VAL A 325 26.10 1.96 -16.04
N ALA A 326 26.38 0.68 -16.31
CA ALA A 326 25.35 -0.27 -16.75
C ALA A 326 24.37 -0.57 -15.61
N ILE A 327 23.07 -0.60 -15.93
CA ILE A 327 22.03 -0.99 -14.97
C ILE A 327 21.84 -2.52 -15.07
N THR A 328 22.10 -3.22 -13.96
CA THR A 328 21.98 -4.69 -13.90
C THR A 328 20.52 -5.14 -13.95
N ALA A 329 19.66 -4.54 -13.11
CA ALA A 329 18.24 -4.81 -13.11
C ALA A 329 17.52 -3.83 -14.04
N GLN A 330 17.43 -4.16 -15.33
CA GLN A 330 16.84 -3.31 -16.37
C GLN A 330 15.30 -3.31 -16.32
N ASN A 331 14.74 -2.85 -15.20
CA ASN A 331 13.33 -2.51 -15.07
C ASN A 331 13.21 -1.23 -14.24
N TYR A 332 12.18 -0.43 -14.52
CA TYR A 332 12.05 0.87 -13.90
C TYR A 332 11.78 0.77 -12.40
N GLN A 333 11.11 -0.31 -11.94
CA GLN A 333 10.79 -0.49 -10.53
C GLN A 333 12.08 -0.64 -9.69
N ALA A 334 12.96 -1.55 -10.09
CA ALA A 334 14.23 -1.78 -9.39
C ALA A 334 15.15 -0.55 -9.45
N TRP A 335 15.18 0.18 -10.58
CA TRP A 335 15.99 1.39 -10.69
C TRP A 335 15.50 2.52 -9.78
N LEU A 336 14.19 2.75 -9.76
CA LEU A 336 13.60 3.84 -8.99
C LEU A 336 13.58 3.55 -7.48
N GLY A 337 13.40 2.28 -7.11
CA GLY A 337 13.25 1.85 -5.72
C GLY A 337 11.85 2.13 -5.16
N ASP A 338 11.42 1.30 -4.21
CA ASP A 338 10.03 1.26 -3.74
C ASP A 338 9.56 2.59 -3.15
N GLU A 339 10.39 3.26 -2.36
CA GLU A 339 10.04 4.53 -1.72
C GLU A 339 9.70 5.62 -2.76
N TYR A 340 10.54 5.73 -3.80
CA TYR A 340 10.35 6.73 -4.85
C TYR A 340 9.16 6.35 -5.74
N LEU A 341 9.03 5.08 -6.11
CA LEU A 341 7.89 4.58 -6.90
C LEU A 341 6.56 4.92 -6.23
N HIS A 342 6.45 4.66 -4.93
CA HIS A 342 5.22 4.88 -4.19
C HIS A 342 4.88 6.37 -4.09
N ALA A 343 5.87 7.22 -3.85
CA ALA A 343 5.69 8.67 -3.91
C ALA A 343 5.22 9.12 -5.31
N MET A 344 5.82 8.60 -6.38
CA MET A 344 5.39 8.94 -7.75
C MET A 344 3.99 8.40 -8.08
N GLN A 345 3.61 7.24 -7.55
CA GLN A 345 2.27 6.70 -7.70
C GLN A 345 1.22 7.62 -7.08
N ALA A 346 1.48 8.12 -5.88
CA ALA A 346 0.62 9.11 -5.21
C ALA A 346 0.46 10.40 -6.02
N LEU A 347 1.54 10.90 -6.61
CA LEU A 347 1.51 12.09 -7.48
C LEU A 347 0.93 11.84 -8.87
N SER A 348 0.84 10.59 -9.31
CA SER A 348 0.39 10.25 -10.67
C SER A 348 -1.10 10.48 -10.88
N CYS A 349 -1.84 10.80 -9.83
CA CYS A 349 -3.22 11.21 -9.96
C CYS A 349 -3.32 12.61 -10.58
N ASN A 350 -4.02 12.70 -11.71
CA ASN A 350 -4.20 13.94 -12.46
C ASN A 350 -5.69 14.37 -12.41
N PRO A 351 -5.99 15.61 -11.97
CA PRO A 351 -7.36 16.11 -11.88
C PRO A 351 -8.10 16.09 -13.23
N ASN A 352 -7.37 16.21 -14.35
CA ASN A 352 -7.95 16.26 -15.69
C ASN A 352 -8.27 14.87 -16.27
N THR A 353 -7.72 13.80 -15.69
CA THR A 353 -7.95 12.42 -16.15
C THR A 353 -8.73 11.60 -15.12
N LEU A 354 -9.15 12.21 -14.01
CA LEU A 354 -10.02 11.57 -13.05
C LEU A 354 -11.39 11.31 -13.68
N PRO A 355 -11.98 10.11 -13.49
CA PRO A 355 -13.35 9.87 -13.87
C PRO A 355 -14.31 10.90 -13.25
N GLU A 356 -15.30 11.36 -14.01
CA GLU A 356 -16.30 12.31 -13.50
C GLU A 356 -17.11 11.73 -12.34
N SER A 357 -17.32 10.42 -12.35
CA SER A 357 -18.00 9.66 -11.32
C SER A 357 -17.25 8.39 -10.91
N LEU A 358 -17.44 8.01 -9.65
CA LEU A 358 -17.06 6.74 -9.07
C LEU A 358 -18.31 5.86 -8.93
N ASN A 359 -18.34 4.75 -9.65
CA ASN A 359 -19.45 3.81 -9.66
C ASN A 359 -19.36 2.86 -8.46
N TRP A 360 -20.10 3.16 -7.40
CA TRP A 360 -20.14 2.41 -6.15
C TRP A 360 -21.13 1.25 -6.21
N CYS A 361 -20.64 0.02 -6.04
CA CYS A 361 -21.49 -1.18 -6.02
C CYS A 361 -22.05 -1.46 -4.63
N VAL A 362 -23.33 -1.77 -4.58
CA VAL A 362 -24.07 -2.16 -3.36
C VAL A 362 -24.95 -3.39 -3.64
N ILE A 363 -25.39 -4.09 -2.60
CA ILE A 363 -26.05 -5.41 -2.73
C ILE A 363 -27.50 -5.45 -2.25
N SER A 364 -28.02 -4.38 -1.65
CA SER A 364 -29.41 -4.31 -1.18
C SER A 364 -30.14 -3.06 -1.64
N THR A 365 -31.47 -3.10 -1.62
CA THR A 365 -32.33 -1.95 -1.93
C THR A 365 -32.09 -0.80 -0.95
N GLU A 366 -31.91 -1.10 0.33
CA GLU A 366 -31.64 -0.12 1.39
C GLU A 366 -30.25 0.52 1.22
N GLU A 367 -29.24 -0.26 0.80
CA GLU A 367 -27.94 0.27 0.45
C GLU A 367 -27.99 1.18 -0.79
N ILE A 368 -28.81 0.84 -1.79
CA ILE A 368 -29.04 1.72 -2.94
C ILE A 368 -29.62 3.07 -2.51
N TRP A 369 -30.61 3.07 -1.61
CA TRP A 369 -31.18 4.31 -1.09
C TRP A 369 -30.15 5.12 -0.30
N LYS A 370 -29.38 4.47 0.60
CA LYS A 370 -28.33 5.15 1.36
C LYS A 370 -27.23 5.70 0.44
N CYS A 371 -26.85 4.96 -0.60
CA CYS A 371 -25.86 5.39 -1.58
C CYS A 371 -26.37 6.60 -2.39
N GLY A 372 -27.65 6.63 -2.75
CA GLY A 372 -28.27 7.77 -3.42
C GLY A 372 -28.22 9.05 -2.57
N GLU A 373 -28.60 8.97 -1.29
CA GLU A 373 -28.49 10.08 -0.34
C GLU A 373 -27.03 10.51 -0.13
N MET A 374 -26.10 9.56 -0.04
CA MET A 374 -24.66 9.81 0.03
C MET A 374 -24.18 10.61 -1.19
N ALA A 375 -24.57 10.20 -2.40
CA ALA A 375 -24.20 10.87 -3.63
C ALA A 375 -24.71 12.32 -3.69
N ILE A 376 -25.96 12.56 -3.26
CA ILE A 376 -26.55 13.91 -3.18
C ILE A 376 -25.81 14.77 -2.16
N ALA A 377 -25.57 14.24 -0.96
CA ALA A 377 -24.87 14.94 0.11
C ALA A 377 -23.45 15.34 -0.30
N PHE A 378 -22.70 14.43 -0.92
CA PHE A 378 -21.35 14.67 -1.40
C PHE A 378 -21.33 15.72 -2.51
N LYS A 379 -22.25 15.62 -3.47
CA LYS A 379 -22.40 16.60 -4.55
C LYS A 379 -22.72 18.00 -4.03
N LYS A 380 -23.57 18.12 -3.00
CA LYS A 380 -23.91 19.41 -2.35
C LYS A 380 -22.70 20.10 -1.70
N LYS A 381 -21.69 19.32 -1.29
CA LYS A 381 -20.42 19.82 -0.74
C LYS A 381 -19.33 19.96 -1.81
N ASN A 382 -19.66 19.81 -3.10
CA ASN A 382 -18.72 19.84 -4.23
C ASN A 382 -17.58 18.83 -4.10
N LEU A 383 -17.82 17.68 -3.47
CA LEU A 383 -16.83 16.62 -3.37
C LEU A 383 -16.66 15.90 -4.72
N LYS A 384 -15.42 15.53 -5.04
CA LYS A 384 -15.04 14.89 -6.31
C LYS A 384 -14.20 13.63 -6.09
N PRO A 385 -14.37 12.58 -6.90
CA PRO A 385 -15.38 12.43 -7.97
C PRO A 385 -16.82 12.33 -7.44
N ALA A 386 -17.82 12.49 -8.31
CA ALA A 386 -19.22 12.29 -7.91
C ALA A 386 -19.50 10.80 -7.68
N ILE A 387 -20.41 10.44 -6.78
CA ILE A 387 -20.81 9.03 -6.60
C ILE A 387 -21.96 8.68 -7.55
N GLN A 388 -21.88 7.53 -8.19
CA GLN A 388 -23.01 6.85 -8.85
C GLN A 388 -23.19 5.48 -8.21
N CYS A 389 -24.43 5.04 -8.02
CA CYS A 389 -24.75 3.81 -7.30
C CYS A 389 -25.18 2.71 -8.28
N ILE A 390 -24.52 1.56 -8.21
CA ILE A 390 -24.83 0.37 -9.00
C ILE A 390 -25.24 -0.74 -8.03
N SER A 391 -26.31 -1.47 -8.34
CA SER A 391 -26.70 -2.65 -7.56
C SER A 391 -26.26 -3.95 -8.22
N ALA A 392 -25.85 -4.90 -7.38
CA ALA A 392 -25.67 -6.30 -7.75
C ALA A 392 -26.44 -7.20 -6.77
N LYS A 393 -26.60 -8.48 -7.10
CA LYS A 393 -27.30 -9.44 -6.23
C LYS A 393 -26.43 -9.98 -5.10
N THR A 394 -25.11 -10.07 -5.34
CA THR A 394 -24.13 -10.56 -4.37
C THR A 394 -22.86 -9.72 -4.43
N LYS A 395 -22.02 -9.84 -3.40
CA LYS A 395 -20.72 -9.16 -3.36
C LYS A 395 -19.78 -9.67 -4.44
N GLU A 396 -19.82 -10.96 -4.74
CA GLU A 396 -19.04 -11.59 -5.82
C GLU A 396 -19.44 -10.98 -7.17
N GLN A 397 -20.73 -10.74 -7.40
CA GLN A 397 -21.17 -10.05 -8.60
C GLN A 397 -20.66 -8.60 -8.64
N CYS A 398 -20.59 -7.88 -7.51
CA CYS A 398 -19.90 -6.57 -7.48
C CYS A 398 -18.41 -6.70 -7.87
N MET A 399 -17.70 -7.71 -7.37
CA MET A 399 -16.30 -7.94 -7.74
C MET A 399 -16.14 -8.21 -9.25
N GLU A 400 -17.04 -8.99 -9.85
CA GLU A 400 -17.08 -9.21 -11.30
C GLU A 400 -17.33 -7.92 -12.09
N LEU A 401 -18.29 -7.09 -11.67
CA LEU A 401 -18.57 -5.81 -12.31
C LEU A 401 -17.36 -4.87 -12.23
N ILE A 402 -16.65 -4.88 -11.10
CA ILE A 402 -15.43 -4.08 -10.94
C ILE A 402 -14.33 -4.57 -11.89
N GLN A 403 -14.12 -5.89 -11.98
CA GLN A 403 -13.15 -6.49 -12.90
C GLN A 403 -13.47 -6.16 -14.37
N LYS A 404 -14.77 -6.15 -14.74
CA LYS A 404 -15.26 -5.79 -16.08
C LYS A 404 -15.29 -4.30 -16.38
N LYS A 405 -14.88 -3.45 -15.42
CA LYS A 405 -14.92 -1.97 -15.51
C LYS A 405 -16.32 -1.39 -15.63
N GLU A 406 -17.33 -2.11 -15.15
CA GLU A 406 -18.73 -1.65 -15.07
C GLU A 406 -19.04 -0.97 -13.72
N SER A 407 -18.28 -1.30 -12.68
CA SER A 407 -18.27 -0.61 -11.37
C SER A 407 -16.83 -0.30 -10.95
N ASP A 408 -16.62 0.53 -9.94
CA ASP A 408 -15.29 0.98 -9.51
C ASP A 408 -14.91 0.56 -8.10
N ALA A 409 -15.89 0.48 -7.19
CA ALA A 409 -15.64 0.27 -5.77
C ALA A 409 -16.75 -0.53 -5.08
N VAL A 410 -16.38 -1.32 -4.07
CA VAL A 410 -17.32 -2.05 -3.20
C VAL A 410 -16.71 -2.20 -1.81
N VAL A 411 -17.53 -2.14 -0.75
CA VAL A 411 -17.09 -2.38 0.64
C VAL A 411 -17.19 -3.86 0.96
N LEU A 412 -16.07 -4.48 1.34
CA LEU A 412 -15.95 -5.91 1.59
C LEU A 412 -15.43 -6.19 3.02
N GLY A 413 -15.83 -7.32 3.59
CA GLY A 413 -15.29 -7.83 4.85
C GLY A 413 -14.20 -8.89 4.62
N GLY A 414 -13.53 -9.34 5.68
CA GLY A 414 -12.32 -10.17 5.58
C GLY A 414 -12.33 -11.32 4.56
N ALA A 415 -13.32 -12.22 4.60
CA ALA A 415 -13.41 -13.33 3.64
C ALA A 415 -13.65 -12.85 2.20
N ASP A 416 -14.47 -11.81 2.02
CA ASP A 416 -14.76 -11.23 0.72
C ASP A 416 -13.54 -10.48 0.15
N ILE A 417 -12.75 -9.81 1.01
CA ILE A 417 -11.49 -9.15 0.63
C ILE A 417 -10.49 -10.20 0.11
N TYR A 418 -10.40 -11.37 0.75
CA TYR A 418 -9.55 -12.47 0.28
C TYR A 418 -9.96 -12.92 -1.11
N THR A 419 -11.26 -13.16 -1.33
CA THR A 419 -11.80 -13.54 -2.64
C THR A 419 -11.56 -12.43 -3.68
N ALA A 420 -11.80 -11.18 -3.33
CA ALA A 420 -11.61 -10.02 -4.21
C ALA A 420 -10.15 -9.89 -4.68
N GLY A 421 -9.19 -10.03 -3.76
CA GLY A 421 -7.78 -9.94 -4.11
C GLY A 421 -7.26 -11.17 -4.85
N LYS A 422 -7.57 -12.37 -4.35
CA LYS A 422 -7.04 -13.63 -4.90
C LYS A 422 -7.67 -14.02 -6.23
N THR A 423 -8.98 -13.83 -6.39
CA THR A 423 -9.72 -14.29 -7.58
C THR A 423 -9.91 -13.17 -8.61
N TYR A 424 -10.17 -11.95 -8.15
CA TYR A 424 -10.52 -10.83 -9.03
C TYR A 424 -9.39 -9.80 -9.22
N GLY A 425 -8.28 -9.95 -8.49
CA GLY A 425 -7.14 -9.04 -8.57
C GLY A 425 -7.41 -7.63 -8.03
N LEU A 426 -8.40 -7.49 -7.14
CA LEU A 426 -8.75 -6.20 -6.54
C LEU A 426 -7.80 -5.85 -5.39
N VAL A 427 -7.65 -4.55 -5.13
CA VAL A 427 -6.79 -4.00 -4.08
C VAL A 427 -7.59 -3.11 -3.13
N PRO A 428 -7.24 -3.06 -1.82
CA PRO A 428 -7.83 -2.12 -0.89
C PRO A 428 -7.45 -0.68 -1.25
N ALA A 429 -8.41 0.24 -1.20
CA ALA A 429 -8.20 1.68 -1.40
C ALA A 429 -8.25 2.48 -0.10
N ALA A 430 -9.11 2.06 0.83
CA ALA A 430 -9.28 2.62 2.16
C ALA A 430 -9.96 1.58 3.06
N GLY A 431 -9.95 1.79 4.37
CA GLY A 431 -10.61 0.89 5.33
C GLY A 431 -11.42 1.63 6.38
N GLU A 432 -12.35 0.93 7.02
CA GLU A 432 -13.03 1.44 8.22
C GLU A 432 -12.06 1.45 9.41
N SER A 433 -12.27 2.33 10.38
CA SER A 433 -11.73 2.23 11.74
C SER A 433 -12.87 2.23 12.76
N TYR A 434 -12.71 1.47 13.85
CA TYR A 434 -13.73 1.30 14.90
C TYR A 434 -13.35 1.91 16.25
N SER A 435 -12.18 2.55 16.34
CA SER A 435 -11.66 3.18 17.56
C SER A 435 -10.78 4.38 17.22
N VAL A 436 -10.90 5.44 18.02
CA VAL A 436 -10.10 6.67 17.85
C VAL A 436 -8.64 6.48 18.31
N ASP A 437 -8.42 5.59 19.30
CA ASP A 437 -7.12 5.43 19.97
C ASP A 437 -6.28 4.25 19.43
N ASP A 438 -6.81 3.48 18.49
CA ASP A 438 -6.16 2.29 17.95
C ASP A 438 -6.04 2.44 16.43
N ASN A 439 -4.81 2.73 15.94
CA ASN A 439 -4.46 2.64 14.50
C ASN A 439 -4.64 1.20 13.94
N SER A 440 -4.96 0.26 14.83
CA SER A 440 -5.48 -1.06 14.55
C SER A 440 -7.00 -0.97 14.40
N SER A 441 -7.50 -0.77 13.18
CA SER A 441 -8.92 -0.87 12.78
C SER A 441 -9.58 -2.24 13.04
N ALA A 442 -8.99 -3.08 13.87
CA ALA A 442 -9.18 -4.51 13.97
C ALA A 442 -9.16 -4.94 15.45
N TYR A 443 -9.88 -6.02 15.75
CA TYR A 443 -9.78 -6.68 17.05
C TYR A 443 -9.01 -7.99 16.92
N TYR A 444 -8.27 -8.37 17.96
CA TYR A 444 -7.53 -9.62 17.99
C TYR A 444 -8.41 -10.78 18.46
N ALA A 445 -8.41 -11.89 17.71
CA ALA A 445 -8.98 -13.16 18.13
C ALA A 445 -7.94 -13.91 18.98
N VAL A 446 -8.34 -14.35 20.18
CA VAL A 446 -7.42 -14.94 21.17
C VAL A 446 -7.95 -16.26 21.72
N ALA A 447 -7.03 -17.11 22.18
CA ALA A 447 -7.32 -18.31 22.96
C ALA A 447 -7.03 -18.04 24.44
N LEU A 448 -8.08 -17.83 25.24
CA LEU A 448 -7.99 -17.62 26.68
C LEU A 448 -7.99 -18.94 27.44
N VAL A 449 -7.20 -18.99 28.50
CA VAL A 449 -7.12 -20.10 29.45
C VAL A 449 -7.00 -19.54 30.86
N LYS A 450 -7.41 -20.31 31.88
CA LYS A 450 -7.09 -19.95 33.27
C LYS A 450 -5.58 -20.04 33.53
N ARG A 451 -5.07 -19.18 34.39
CA ARG A 451 -3.71 -19.30 34.93
C ARG A 451 -3.66 -20.52 35.84
N SER A 452 -2.75 -21.45 35.54
CA SER A 452 -2.51 -22.63 36.37
C SER A 452 -1.03 -22.99 36.32
N LEU A 453 -0.42 -23.21 37.48
CA LEU A 453 0.98 -23.63 37.60
C LEU A 453 1.15 -25.14 37.51
N SER A 454 0.12 -25.92 37.83
CA SER A 454 0.17 -27.40 37.87
C SER A 454 -0.37 -28.08 36.62
N ASN A 455 -1.28 -27.42 35.89
CA ASN A 455 -1.94 -27.97 34.68
C ASN A 455 -1.76 -27.04 33.47
N ALA A 456 -0.56 -26.47 33.30
CA ALA A 456 -0.25 -25.62 32.16
C ALA A 456 -0.22 -26.45 30.86
N PHE A 457 -0.75 -25.88 29.78
CA PHE A 457 -0.75 -26.46 28.45
C PHE A 457 -0.61 -25.37 27.38
N THR A 458 -0.21 -25.76 26.18
CA THR A 458 0.04 -24.85 25.05
C THR A 458 -1.02 -25.02 23.97
N ILE A 459 -0.94 -24.19 22.91
CA ILE A 459 -1.83 -24.31 21.74
C ILE A 459 -1.75 -25.70 21.06
N SER A 460 -0.60 -26.37 21.16
CA SER A 460 -0.39 -27.70 20.58
C SER A 460 -1.02 -28.83 21.41
N ASP A 461 -1.32 -28.57 22.68
CA ASP A 461 -1.84 -29.55 23.64
C ASP A 461 -3.38 -29.53 23.76
N LEU A 462 -4.06 -28.85 22.83
CA LEU A 462 -5.52 -28.67 22.87
C LEU A 462 -6.31 -29.96 22.63
N LYS A 463 -5.67 -31.01 22.11
CA LYS A 463 -6.34 -32.29 21.82
C LYS A 463 -6.84 -32.92 23.13
N GLY A 464 -8.12 -33.26 23.16
CA GLY A 464 -8.79 -33.86 24.32
C GLY A 464 -9.13 -32.87 25.45
N LYS A 465 -8.87 -31.57 25.27
CA LYS A 465 -9.33 -30.51 26.18
C LYS A 465 -10.81 -30.20 25.93
N LYS A 466 -11.41 -29.45 26.85
CA LYS A 466 -12.76 -28.90 26.72
C LYS A 466 -12.72 -27.48 26.17
N SER A 467 -13.56 -27.14 25.20
CA SER A 467 -13.51 -25.83 24.53
C SER A 467 -14.81 -25.03 24.58
N CYS A 468 -14.69 -23.72 24.73
CA CYS A 468 -15.79 -22.76 24.76
C CYS A 468 -15.72 -21.84 23.54
N HIS A 469 -16.80 -21.77 22.77
CA HIS A 469 -16.86 -21.03 21.52
C HIS A 469 -18.03 -20.04 21.52
N THR A 470 -17.87 -18.91 20.83
CA THR A 470 -18.93 -17.89 20.76
C THR A 470 -20.14 -18.32 19.92
N GLY A 471 -19.95 -19.30 19.06
CA GLY A 471 -20.97 -19.88 18.18
C GLY A 471 -20.39 -20.38 16.86
N LEU A 472 -21.08 -21.33 16.23
CA LEU A 472 -20.68 -21.90 14.94
C LEU A 472 -20.61 -20.80 13.87
N GLY A 473 -19.51 -20.77 13.09
CA GLY A 473 -19.32 -19.83 11.99
C GLY A 473 -18.92 -18.40 12.40
N ARG A 474 -18.79 -18.11 13.70
CA ARG A 474 -18.35 -16.78 14.18
C ARG A 474 -16.85 -16.60 14.02
N THR A 475 -16.41 -15.37 13.69
CA THR A 475 -15.02 -15.07 13.33
C THR A 475 -14.00 -15.46 14.40
N ALA A 476 -14.00 -14.79 15.57
CA ALA A 476 -13.02 -15.07 16.62
C ALA A 476 -13.28 -16.34 17.44
N GLY A 477 -14.54 -16.78 17.52
CA GLY A 477 -14.89 -17.96 18.32
C GLY A 477 -14.92 -19.28 17.57
N TRP A 478 -14.87 -19.26 16.23
CA TRP A 478 -14.92 -20.48 15.41
C TRP A 478 -14.00 -20.42 14.20
N ASN A 479 -14.24 -19.52 13.23
CA ASN A 479 -13.54 -19.56 11.94
C ASN A 479 -12.02 -19.40 12.10
N ILE A 480 -11.57 -18.41 12.87
CA ILE A 480 -10.14 -18.18 13.11
C ILE A 480 -9.50 -19.33 13.88
N PRO A 481 -9.94 -19.68 15.10
CA PRO A 481 -9.27 -20.71 15.88
C PRO A 481 -9.28 -22.06 15.19
N ILE A 482 -10.42 -22.48 14.62
CA ILE A 482 -10.50 -23.79 13.96
C ILE A 482 -9.70 -23.78 12.65
N GLY A 483 -9.78 -22.70 11.86
CA GLY A 483 -9.00 -22.54 10.64
C GLY A 483 -7.49 -22.63 10.89
N VAL A 484 -6.98 -21.88 11.88
CA VAL A 484 -5.57 -21.91 12.27
C VAL A 484 -5.15 -23.31 12.71
N LEU A 485 -5.95 -23.98 13.55
CA LEU A 485 -5.65 -25.33 14.03
C LEU A 485 -5.65 -26.37 12.90
N ILE A 486 -6.53 -26.24 11.90
CA ILE A 486 -6.55 -27.11 10.73
C ILE A 486 -5.34 -26.84 9.84
N LYS A 487 -5.08 -25.56 9.50
CA LYS A 487 -3.96 -25.16 8.63
C LYS A 487 -2.62 -25.65 9.17
N ARG A 488 -2.45 -25.63 10.50
CA ARG A 488 -1.25 -26.09 11.20
C ARG A 488 -1.21 -27.60 11.45
N GLY A 489 -2.21 -28.34 10.99
CA GLY A 489 -2.27 -29.80 11.11
C GLY A 489 -2.54 -30.32 12.52
N ILE A 490 -2.95 -29.44 13.44
CA ILE A 490 -3.32 -29.81 14.82
C ILE A 490 -4.67 -30.52 14.81
N ILE A 491 -5.65 -29.97 14.07
CA ILE A 491 -6.90 -30.65 13.73
C ILE A 491 -6.76 -31.25 12.34
N LYS A 492 -7.02 -32.55 12.21
CA LYS A 492 -7.06 -33.23 10.91
C LYS A 492 -8.51 -33.44 10.53
N THR A 493 -8.94 -32.91 9.39
CA THR A 493 -10.29 -33.10 8.87
C THR A 493 -10.36 -34.40 8.06
N ARG A 494 -11.46 -35.15 8.23
CA ARG A 494 -11.85 -36.27 7.36
C ARG A 494 -13.18 -35.89 6.72
N ASP A 495 -13.33 -36.12 5.42
CA ASP A 495 -14.59 -35.92 4.68
C ASP A 495 -15.23 -34.52 4.81
N CYS A 496 -14.42 -33.50 5.08
CA CYS A 496 -14.84 -32.09 5.01
C CYS A 496 -15.90 -31.65 6.01
N ASN A 497 -16.17 -32.50 7.00
CA ASN A 497 -17.05 -32.17 8.10
C ASN A 497 -16.23 -31.55 9.25
N ILE A 498 -16.02 -30.22 9.15
CA ILE A 498 -15.29 -29.45 10.17
C ILE A 498 -15.94 -29.62 11.56
N PRO A 499 -17.26 -29.47 11.75
CA PRO A 499 -17.89 -29.72 13.05
C PRO A 499 -17.57 -31.11 13.61
N GLN A 500 -17.62 -32.16 12.79
CA GLN A 500 -17.29 -33.51 13.22
C GLN A 500 -15.83 -33.64 13.67
N ALA A 501 -14.88 -33.14 12.86
CA ALA A 501 -13.45 -33.17 13.19
C ALA A 501 -13.14 -32.43 14.50
N VAL A 502 -13.78 -31.28 14.73
CA VAL A 502 -13.67 -30.53 15.99
C VAL A 502 -14.27 -31.32 17.16
N SER A 503 -15.40 -32.01 16.95
CA SER A 503 -16.04 -32.86 17.99
C SER A 503 -15.19 -34.08 18.37
N GLU A 504 -14.37 -34.58 17.46
CA GLU A 504 -13.42 -35.67 17.71
C GLU A 504 -12.14 -35.18 18.38
N PHE A 505 -11.75 -33.94 18.11
CA PHE A 505 -10.54 -33.32 18.64
C PHE A 505 -10.69 -32.88 20.11
N PHE A 506 -11.76 -32.17 20.45
CA PHE A 506 -12.05 -31.77 21.83
C PHE A 506 -12.88 -32.84 22.55
N SER A 507 -12.67 -33.02 23.86
CA SER A 507 -13.41 -34.04 24.62
C SER A 507 -14.90 -33.69 24.77
N ALA A 508 -15.19 -32.38 24.88
CA ALA A 508 -16.52 -31.79 24.96
C ALA A 508 -16.38 -30.29 24.65
N SER A 509 -17.42 -29.67 24.08
CA SER A 509 -17.43 -28.24 23.80
C SER A 509 -18.78 -27.60 24.11
N CYS A 510 -18.79 -26.27 24.16
CA CYS A 510 -20.00 -25.50 23.90
C CYS A 510 -19.80 -24.65 22.64
N VAL A 511 -20.52 -25.03 21.58
CA VAL A 511 -20.53 -24.37 20.27
C VAL A 511 -21.98 -24.14 19.86
N PRO A 512 -22.60 -23.05 20.33
CA PRO A 512 -23.99 -22.77 20.00
C PRO A 512 -24.20 -22.62 18.49
N SER A 513 -25.27 -23.19 17.95
CA SER A 513 -25.59 -23.15 16.52
C SER A 513 -27.07 -22.87 16.28
N ALA A 514 -27.42 -22.47 15.06
CA ALA A 514 -28.80 -22.61 14.58
C ALA A 514 -29.11 -24.12 14.43
N LYS A 515 -30.40 -24.49 14.46
CA LYS A 515 -30.82 -25.89 14.29
C LYS A 515 -30.20 -26.47 13.02
N GLN A 516 -29.32 -27.46 13.18
CA GLN A 516 -28.72 -28.23 12.09
C GLN A 516 -29.02 -29.71 12.33
N ASP A 517 -29.42 -30.40 11.27
CA ASP A 517 -29.56 -31.85 11.30
C ASP A 517 -28.18 -32.50 11.48
N ASN A 518 -28.10 -33.54 12.30
CA ASN A 518 -26.86 -34.29 12.58
C ASN A 518 -25.71 -33.47 13.19
N TYR A 519 -26.00 -32.42 13.96
CA TYR A 519 -24.96 -31.67 14.68
C TYR A 519 -24.31 -32.53 15.79
N PRO A 520 -22.96 -32.65 15.84
CA PRO A 520 -22.30 -33.55 16.79
C PRO A 520 -22.59 -33.19 18.26
N SER A 521 -23.15 -34.12 19.03
CA SER A 521 -23.62 -33.88 20.40
C SER A 521 -22.53 -33.38 21.35
N LYS A 522 -21.28 -33.80 21.16
CA LYS A 522 -20.10 -33.32 21.91
C LYS A 522 -19.91 -31.81 21.80
N LEU A 523 -20.30 -31.18 20.69
CA LEU A 523 -20.18 -29.74 20.51
C LEU A 523 -21.17 -28.93 21.36
N CYS A 524 -22.24 -29.57 21.84
CA CYS A 524 -23.25 -28.95 22.70
C CYS A 524 -23.16 -29.42 24.16
N GLN A 525 -22.24 -30.33 24.48
CA GLN A 525 -22.21 -31.03 25.75
C GLN A 525 -22.02 -30.08 26.94
N LEU A 526 -21.16 -29.07 26.80
CA LEU A 526 -20.87 -28.09 27.84
C LEU A 526 -21.86 -26.93 27.92
N CYS A 527 -22.73 -26.77 26.92
CA CYS A 527 -23.73 -25.70 26.92
C CYS A 527 -24.79 -25.92 28.03
N ILE A 528 -25.34 -24.84 28.58
CA ILE A 528 -26.16 -24.89 29.81
C ILE A 528 -27.57 -24.34 29.66
N GLY A 529 -27.92 -23.79 28.49
CA GLY A 529 -29.22 -23.17 28.24
C GLY A 529 -29.48 -21.95 29.12
N ASP A 530 -30.76 -21.61 29.23
CA ASP A 530 -31.25 -20.60 30.17
C ASP A 530 -31.25 -21.11 31.62
N ASP A 531 -31.75 -20.32 32.57
CA ASP A 531 -31.77 -20.69 34.00
C ASP A 531 -32.60 -21.93 34.32
N ARG A 532 -33.49 -22.35 33.41
CA ARG A 532 -34.29 -23.57 33.52
C ARG A 532 -33.69 -24.72 32.72
N GLY A 533 -32.55 -24.52 32.06
CA GLY A 533 -31.90 -25.49 31.18
C GLY A 533 -32.56 -25.64 29.80
N ASN A 534 -33.53 -24.78 29.45
CA ASN A 534 -34.10 -24.77 28.11
C ASN A 534 -33.16 -24.04 27.14
N ASN A 535 -33.40 -24.16 25.83
CA ASN A 535 -32.60 -23.48 24.81
C ASN A 535 -31.10 -23.85 24.85
N LYS A 536 -30.77 -25.03 25.37
CA LYS A 536 -29.39 -25.53 25.41
C LYS A 536 -28.79 -25.55 24.01
N CYS A 537 -27.60 -24.96 23.87
CA CYS A 537 -26.84 -24.85 22.63
C CYS A 537 -27.50 -23.97 21.54
N SER A 538 -28.54 -23.18 21.86
CA SER A 538 -29.13 -22.25 20.89
C SER A 538 -28.17 -21.09 20.58
N ALA A 539 -28.04 -20.72 19.30
CA ALA A 539 -27.33 -19.50 18.89
C ALA A 539 -28.13 -18.21 19.22
N SER A 540 -28.51 -18.03 20.48
CA SER A 540 -29.24 -16.87 21.00
C SER A 540 -28.78 -16.57 22.43
N SER A 541 -29.08 -15.36 22.92
CA SER A 541 -28.76 -14.96 24.30
C SER A 541 -29.49 -15.76 25.38
N GLN A 542 -30.41 -16.66 25.02
CA GLN A 542 -31.04 -17.60 25.94
C GLN A 542 -30.04 -18.67 26.40
N GLU A 543 -29.07 -19.05 25.57
CA GLU A 543 -27.94 -19.87 25.98
C GLU A 543 -26.91 -19.00 26.72
N ARG A 544 -26.71 -19.25 28.01
CA ARG A 544 -25.82 -18.43 28.85
C ARG A 544 -24.34 -18.53 28.44
N TYR A 545 -23.94 -19.58 27.73
CA TYR A 545 -22.59 -19.70 27.16
C TYR A 545 -22.46 -19.18 25.71
N TYR A 546 -23.47 -18.48 25.19
CA TYR A 546 -23.43 -17.90 23.84
C TYR A 546 -22.67 -16.57 23.77
N SER A 547 -22.09 -16.29 22.58
CA SER A 547 -21.37 -15.06 22.27
C SER A 547 -20.08 -14.90 23.09
N TYR A 548 -19.45 -13.71 23.02
CA TYR A 548 -18.16 -13.43 23.65
C TYR A 548 -18.19 -13.63 25.17
N SER A 549 -19.06 -12.94 25.89
CA SER A 549 -19.16 -13.06 27.36
C SER A 549 -19.57 -14.48 27.80
N GLY A 550 -20.44 -15.15 27.05
CA GLY A 550 -20.85 -16.53 27.37
C GLY A 550 -19.73 -17.55 27.18
N ALA A 551 -18.94 -17.45 26.10
CA ALA A 551 -17.78 -18.31 25.91
C ALA A 551 -16.71 -18.08 26.99
N PHE A 552 -16.50 -16.84 27.40
CA PHE A 552 -15.62 -16.52 28.54
C PHE A 552 -16.19 -17.05 29.86
N ARG A 553 -17.50 -16.91 30.09
CA ARG A 553 -18.19 -17.48 31.26
C ARG A 553 -18.02 -19.00 31.34
N CYS A 554 -18.12 -19.71 30.22
CA CYS A 554 -17.87 -21.15 30.12
C CYS A 554 -16.47 -21.55 30.63
N LEU A 555 -15.45 -20.75 30.32
CA LEU A 555 -14.10 -20.93 30.87
C LEU A 555 -14.04 -20.53 32.36
N ALA A 556 -14.59 -19.38 32.73
CA ALA A 556 -14.55 -18.86 34.09
C ALA A 556 -15.24 -19.79 35.11
N GLN A 557 -16.30 -20.50 34.70
CA GLN A 557 -17.03 -21.47 35.51
C GLN A 557 -16.51 -22.91 35.40
N ASP A 558 -15.26 -23.11 34.93
CA ASP A 558 -14.59 -24.42 34.84
C ASP A 558 -15.33 -25.47 33.99
N SER A 559 -16.21 -25.02 33.10
CA SER A 559 -16.92 -25.91 32.18
C SER A 559 -16.02 -26.31 31.01
N GLY A 560 -15.20 -25.37 30.51
CA GLY A 560 -14.15 -25.61 29.52
C GLY A 560 -12.76 -25.23 29.99
N ASP A 561 -11.74 -25.74 29.30
CA ASP A 561 -10.31 -25.47 29.58
C ASP A 561 -9.79 -24.28 28.77
N VAL A 562 -10.37 -24.01 27.59
CA VAL A 562 -10.00 -22.92 26.68
C VAL A 562 -11.25 -22.20 26.16
N ALA A 563 -11.20 -20.88 26.05
CA ALA A 563 -12.23 -20.07 25.38
C ALA A 563 -11.64 -19.29 24.20
N PHE A 564 -12.32 -19.33 23.06
CA PHE A 564 -11.95 -18.56 21.88
C PHE A 564 -12.84 -17.31 21.77
N VAL A 565 -12.26 -16.13 21.94
CA VAL A 565 -12.98 -14.85 22.03
C VAL A 565 -12.15 -13.70 21.44
N LYS A 566 -12.65 -12.46 21.51
CA LYS A 566 -11.84 -11.26 21.22
C LYS A 566 -11.02 -10.86 22.45
N HIS A 567 -9.87 -10.23 22.24
CA HIS A 567 -8.97 -9.78 23.31
C HIS A 567 -9.66 -8.92 24.38
N SER A 568 -10.59 -8.04 23.98
CA SER A 568 -11.28 -7.15 24.92
C SER A 568 -12.24 -7.86 25.89
N THR A 569 -12.66 -9.10 25.58
CA THR A 569 -13.69 -9.82 26.35
C THR A 569 -13.29 -10.08 27.80
N VAL A 570 -12.02 -10.39 28.06
CA VAL A 570 -11.57 -10.59 29.45
C VAL A 570 -11.70 -9.29 30.23
N PHE A 571 -11.19 -8.17 29.70
CA PHE A 571 -11.26 -6.87 30.36
C PHE A 571 -12.68 -6.33 30.52
N GLU A 572 -13.60 -6.71 29.65
CA GLU A 572 -15.04 -6.38 29.76
C GLU A 572 -15.74 -7.16 30.88
N ASN A 573 -15.20 -8.32 31.29
CA ASN A 573 -15.85 -9.25 32.24
C ASN A 573 -15.05 -9.50 33.52
N THR A 574 -13.97 -8.77 33.77
CA THR A 574 -13.14 -8.88 34.98
C THR A 574 -12.94 -7.53 35.64
N ASP A 575 -12.28 -7.53 36.80
CA ASP A 575 -11.79 -6.33 37.50
C ASP A 575 -12.92 -5.34 37.82
N GLY A 576 -14.10 -5.87 38.15
CA GLY A 576 -15.29 -5.10 38.52
C GLY A 576 -16.06 -4.46 37.37
N LYS A 577 -15.66 -4.68 36.10
CA LYS A 577 -16.37 -4.09 34.94
C LYS A 577 -17.70 -4.78 34.61
N ASN A 578 -17.85 -6.07 34.95
CA ASN A 578 -19.11 -6.78 34.85
C ASN A 578 -19.63 -7.10 36.27
N THR A 579 -20.81 -6.57 36.60
CA THR A 579 -21.47 -6.71 37.90
C THR A 579 -22.33 -7.96 38.03
N ASP A 580 -22.42 -8.79 36.99
CA ASP A 580 -23.13 -10.06 37.07
C ASP A 580 -22.49 -10.97 38.13
N SER A 581 -23.32 -11.76 38.81
CA SER A 581 -22.90 -12.63 39.92
C SER A 581 -21.80 -13.63 39.56
N TRP A 582 -21.72 -14.06 38.29
CA TRP A 582 -20.70 -14.98 37.81
C TRP A 582 -19.34 -14.30 37.53
N ALA A 583 -19.31 -12.98 37.35
CA ALA A 583 -18.14 -12.21 36.90
C ALA A 583 -17.59 -11.25 37.97
N GLN A 584 -18.41 -10.87 38.96
CA GLN A 584 -18.10 -9.81 39.94
C GLN A 584 -16.76 -9.94 40.69
N ASN A 585 -16.26 -11.18 40.86
CA ASN A 585 -15.03 -11.47 41.60
C ASN A 585 -13.85 -11.90 40.71
N LEU A 586 -14.02 -11.91 39.39
CA LEU A 586 -12.98 -12.34 38.46
C LEU A 586 -11.91 -11.25 38.30
N LYS A 587 -10.63 -11.64 38.30
CA LYS A 587 -9.51 -10.75 37.97
C LYS A 587 -8.94 -11.10 36.61
N SER A 588 -8.55 -10.10 35.82
CA SER A 588 -7.92 -10.37 34.51
C SER A 588 -6.62 -11.16 34.65
N SER A 589 -5.90 -10.97 35.76
CA SER A 589 -4.66 -11.70 36.07
C SER A 589 -4.85 -13.20 36.31
N ASP A 590 -6.09 -13.67 36.51
CA ASP A 590 -6.41 -15.09 36.67
C ASP A 590 -6.45 -15.83 35.32
N PHE A 591 -6.26 -15.12 34.21
CA PHE A 591 -6.30 -15.66 32.87
C PHE A 591 -4.99 -15.38 32.11
N GLN A 592 -4.74 -16.18 31.08
CA GLN A 592 -3.59 -16.06 30.19
C GLN A 592 -4.01 -16.36 28.74
N LEU A 593 -3.16 -15.97 27.79
CA LEU A 593 -3.33 -16.24 26.37
C LEU A 593 -2.46 -17.42 25.96
N LEU A 594 -2.96 -18.26 25.04
CA LEU A 594 -2.14 -19.22 24.30
C LEU A 594 -1.67 -18.60 23.00
N CYS A 595 -0.35 -18.52 22.83
CA CYS A 595 0.25 -17.92 21.65
C CYS A 595 0.44 -18.97 20.55
N PRO A 596 0.33 -18.60 19.26
CA PRO A 596 0.53 -19.54 18.16
C PRO A 596 1.94 -20.16 18.10
N ASN A 597 2.95 -19.50 18.69
CA ASN A 597 4.33 -19.99 18.80
C ASN A 597 4.54 -20.99 19.96
N GLY A 598 3.47 -21.37 20.68
CA GLY A 598 3.52 -22.28 21.82
C GLY A 598 3.77 -21.60 23.17
N ALA A 599 4.08 -20.30 23.19
CA ALA A 599 4.21 -19.53 24.42
C ALA A 599 2.85 -19.26 25.09
N ARG A 600 2.92 -18.74 26.32
CA ARG A 600 1.79 -18.17 27.04
C ARG A 600 2.09 -16.72 27.38
N ALA A 601 1.09 -15.87 27.32
CA ALA A 601 1.25 -14.44 27.59
C ALA A 601 0.20 -13.92 28.56
N GLU A 602 0.48 -12.77 29.16
CA GLU A 602 -0.50 -12.02 29.93
C GLU A 602 -1.61 -11.51 29.00
N VAL A 603 -2.83 -11.35 29.52
CA VAL A 603 -3.97 -10.92 28.69
C VAL A 603 -3.79 -9.52 28.10
N THR A 604 -2.91 -8.70 28.67
CA THR A 604 -2.53 -7.37 28.16
C THR A 604 -1.58 -7.42 26.96
N GLN A 605 -0.92 -8.54 26.71
CA GLN A 605 0.02 -8.76 25.59
C GLN A 605 -0.70 -9.37 24.37
N PHE A 606 -1.97 -9.04 24.18
CA PHE A 606 -2.78 -9.62 23.09
C PHE A 606 -2.29 -9.20 21.70
N ALA A 607 -1.64 -8.04 21.58
CA ALA A 607 -1.09 -7.57 20.31
C ALA A 607 0.07 -8.46 19.85
N GLU A 608 0.85 -9.01 20.78
CA GLU A 608 1.95 -9.93 20.49
C GLU A 608 1.55 -11.41 20.56
N CYS A 609 0.43 -11.72 21.24
CA CYS A 609 -0.06 -13.08 21.46
C CYS A 609 -1.54 -13.22 21.11
N HIS A 610 -1.82 -13.46 19.83
CA HIS A 610 -3.16 -13.68 19.31
C HIS A 610 -3.17 -14.74 18.21
N LEU A 611 -4.34 -15.27 17.85
CA LEU A 611 -4.49 -16.25 16.78
C LEU A 611 -4.51 -15.60 15.40
N ALA A 612 -5.24 -14.49 15.27
CA ALA A 612 -5.20 -13.59 14.12
C ALA A 612 -5.81 -12.24 14.52
N GLN A 613 -5.34 -11.17 13.87
CA GLN A 613 -6.04 -9.89 13.87
C GLN A 613 -7.24 -9.98 12.91
N VAL A 614 -8.42 -9.52 13.32
CA VAL A 614 -9.62 -9.52 12.47
C VAL A 614 -9.67 -8.22 11.69
N PRO A 615 -9.41 -8.22 10.37
CA PRO A 615 -9.27 -7.00 9.60
C PRO A 615 -10.61 -6.25 9.51
N ALA A 616 -10.51 -4.92 9.44
CA ALA A 616 -11.64 -4.06 9.18
C ALA A 616 -12.20 -4.29 7.78
N GLN A 617 -13.43 -3.81 7.55
CA GLN A 617 -13.92 -3.73 6.18
C GLN A 617 -13.06 -2.76 5.36
N ALA A 618 -12.87 -3.08 4.09
CA ALA A 618 -12.11 -2.27 3.15
C ALA A 618 -12.93 -1.97 1.91
N ILE A 619 -12.70 -0.78 1.35
CA ILE A 619 -13.19 -0.42 0.03
C ILE A 619 -12.23 -1.04 -0.98
N MET A 620 -12.70 -1.99 -1.78
CA MET A 620 -11.90 -2.71 -2.77
C MET A 620 -12.14 -2.13 -4.17
N VAL A 621 -11.05 -1.93 -4.92
CA VAL A 621 -11.05 -1.34 -6.27
C VAL A 621 -10.11 -2.10 -7.21
N ARG A 622 -10.11 -1.74 -8.50
CA ARG A 622 -9.09 -2.22 -9.45
C ARG A 622 -7.73 -1.57 -9.19
N PRO A 623 -6.60 -2.23 -9.53
CA PRO A 623 -5.27 -1.63 -9.44
C PRO A 623 -5.06 -0.36 -10.27
N ASP A 624 -5.83 -0.15 -11.35
CA ASP A 624 -5.77 1.05 -12.20
C ASP A 624 -6.60 2.23 -11.64
N THR A 625 -7.45 1.99 -10.65
CA THR A 625 -8.21 3.05 -9.95
C THR A 625 -7.30 3.81 -8.99
N SER A 626 -7.36 5.14 -9.00
CA SER A 626 -6.60 5.97 -8.05
C SER A 626 -7.15 5.83 -6.63
N ILE A 627 -6.47 5.01 -5.81
CA ILE A 627 -6.82 4.83 -4.39
C ILE A 627 -6.73 6.15 -3.61
N PHE A 628 -5.82 7.06 -4.00
CA PHE A 628 -5.61 8.35 -3.35
C PHE A 628 -6.77 9.32 -3.62
N ALA A 629 -7.34 9.28 -4.82
CA ALA A 629 -8.53 10.07 -5.15
C ALA A 629 -9.75 9.57 -4.36
N LEU A 630 -9.90 8.25 -4.24
CA LEU A 630 -10.97 7.63 -3.48
C LEU A 630 -10.84 7.95 -1.98
N TYR A 631 -9.67 7.73 -1.39
CA TYR A 631 -9.43 8.09 0.01
C TYR A 631 -9.58 9.60 0.22
N GLY A 632 -9.07 10.43 -0.68
CA GLY A 632 -9.26 11.88 -0.65
C GLY A 632 -10.73 12.32 -0.65
N LEU A 633 -11.57 11.64 -1.43
CA LEU A 633 -13.02 11.85 -1.41
C LEU A 633 -13.61 11.49 -0.04
N LEU A 634 -13.29 10.31 0.49
CA LEU A 634 -13.86 9.81 1.74
C LEU A 634 -13.37 10.58 2.98
N ASP A 635 -12.08 10.95 3.02
CA ASP A 635 -11.49 11.78 4.09
C ASP A 635 -12.16 13.18 4.14
N LYS A 636 -12.38 13.81 2.98
CA LYS A 636 -13.14 15.07 2.94
C LYS A 636 -14.62 14.91 3.20
N ALA A 637 -15.20 13.76 2.87
CA ALA A 637 -16.59 13.49 3.19
C ALA A 637 -16.82 13.35 4.70
N GLN A 638 -15.93 12.64 5.41
CA GLN A 638 -16.10 12.41 6.85
C GLN A 638 -15.94 13.69 7.69
N ASP A 639 -15.19 14.69 7.23
CA ASP A 639 -15.19 16.04 7.83
C ASP A 639 -16.63 16.61 7.95
N TYR A 640 -17.49 16.32 6.96
CA TYR A 640 -18.88 16.78 6.94
C TYR A 640 -19.89 15.75 7.45
N PHE A 641 -19.66 14.46 7.25
CA PHE A 641 -20.68 13.41 7.38
C PHE A 641 -20.26 12.23 8.25
N GLY A 642 -19.11 12.32 8.95
CA GLY A 642 -18.68 11.36 9.96
C GLY A 642 -19.47 11.47 11.28
N ASN A 643 -19.06 10.70 12.30
CA ASN A 643 -19.81 10.57 13.57
C ASN A 643 -19.90 11.86 14.40
N SER A 644 -18.94 12.76 14.27
CA SER A 644 -18.91 14.05 14.98
C SER A 644 -19.72 15.16 14.29
N SER A 645 -20.22 14.93 13.07
CA SER A 645 -20.72 15.99 12.19
C SER A 645 -22.24 15.95 11.99
N ASN A 646 -22.99 15.86 13.11
CA ASN A 646 -24.43 15.57 13.17
C ASN A 646 -25.38 16.66 12.59
N GLY A 647 -24.87 17.71 11.92
CA GLY A 647 -25.66 18.84 11.42
C GLY A 647 -25.79 18.97 9.89
N ASN A 648 -25.14 18.10 9.10
CA ASN A 648 -25.05 18.29 7.64
C ASN A 648 -26.09 17.51 6.80
N GLY A 649 -27.06 16.84 7.43
CA GLY A 649 -28.18 16.20 6.75
C GLY A 649 -27.90 14.80 6.15
N PHE A 650 -26.71 14.24 6.37
CA PHE A 650 -26.36 12.85 6.02
C PHE A 650 -25.31 12.31 7.02
N LYS A 651 -25.29 11.00 7.26
CA LYS A 651 -24.34 10.32 8.14
C LYS A 651 -23.80 9.06 7.46
N MET A 652 -22.48 8.97 7.29
CA MET A 652 -21.85 7.85 6.59
C MET A 652 -21.95 6.54 7.40
N PHE A 653 -21.68 6.62 8.71
CA PHE A 653 -21.61 5.46 9.61
C PHE A 653 -22.87 5.31 10.48
N ASP A 654 -24.03 5.72 9.97
CA ASP A 654 -25.32 5.48 10.61
C ASP A 654 -26.34 5.02 9.57
N SER A 655 -27.01 3.91 9.88
CA SER A 655 -28.09 3.36 9.06
C SER A 655 -29.47 3.50 9.71
N SER A 656 -29.58 4.18 10.86
CA SER A 656 -30.83 4.27 11.63
C SER A 656 -32.03 4.86 10.87
N THR A 657 -31.78 5.72 9.89
CA THR A 657 -32.82 6.33 9.04
C THR A 657 -33.28 5.43 7.88
N PHE A 658 -32.63 4.27 7.70
CA PHE A 658 -32.93 3.29 6.66
C PHE A 658 -33.50 2.02 7.31
N GLN A 659 -34.24 1.22 6.55
CA GLN A 659 -34.80 -0.06 7.04
C GLN A 659 -33.74 -1.17 7.11
N GLY A 660 -32.56 -0.89 7.68
CA GLY A 660 -31.42 -1.79 7.74
C GLY A 660 -30.34 -1.34 8.73
N LYS A 661 -29.28 -2.12 8.85
CA LYS A 661 -28.11 -1.82 9.70
C LYS A 661 -26.84 -2.10 8.92
N ASN A 662 -25.77 -1.37 9.21
CA ASN A 662 -24.48 -1.52 8.55
C ASN A 662 -24.58 -1.45 7.01
N LEU A 663 -25.35 -0.49 6.50
CA LEU A 663 -25.55 -0.32 5.07
C LEU A 663 -24.35 0.45 4.49
N ILE A 664 -23.70 -0.11 3.47
CA ILE A 664 -22.43 0.34 2.87
C ILE A 664 -21.25 0.21 3.84
N PHE A 665 -21.31 0.93 4.95
CA PHE A 665 -20.33 0.89 6.05
C PHE A 665 -20.99 0.36 7.32
N LYS A 666 -20.20 -0.17 8.24
CA LYS A 666 -20.71 -0.52 9.57
C LYS A 666 -21.12 0.71 10.35
N ASP A 667 -22.21 0.57 11.12
CA ASP A 667 -22.68 1.63 12.02
C ASP A 667 -21.71 1.88 13.19
N SER A 668 -20.81 0.92 13.45
CA SER A 668 -19.75 1.04 14.45
C SER A 668 -18.49 1.73 13.92
N ALA A 669 -18.41 2.04 12.62
CA ALA A 669 -17.28 2.75 12.05
C ALA A 669 -17.22 4.18 12.62
N VAL A 670 -16.02 4.62 12.95
CA VAL A 670 -15.73 5.94 13.50
C VAL A 670 -15.21 6.86 12.40
N GLU A 671 -14.35 6.33 11.54
CA GLU A 671 -13.74 7.03 10.41
C GLU A 671 -13.33 6.04 9.31
N ILE A 672 -12.97 6.59 8.15
CA ILE A 672 -12.26 5.91 7.07
C ILE A 672 -10.77 6.26 7.17
N VAL A 673 -9.93 5.23 7.15
CA VAL A 673 -8.47 5.34 7.21
C VAL A 673 -7.83 4.95 5.87
N PRO A 674 -6.64 5.49 5.55
CA PRO A 674 -5.91 5.10 4.36
C PRO A 674 -5.33 3.69 4.54
N VAL A 675 -4.96 3.06 3.42
CA VAL A 675 -4.32 1.73 3.46
C VAL A 675 -2.86 1.76 3.92
N GLU A 676 -2.21 2.92 3.84
CA GLU A 676 -0.79 3.10 4.18
C GLU A 676 0.09 2.07 3.43
N GLU A 677 0.83 1.25 4.18
CA GLU A 677 1.69 0.18 3.66
C GLU A 677 0.91 -1.11 3.33
N ARG A 678 -0.35 -1.23 3.74
CA ARG A 678 -1.20 -2.44 3.58
C ARG A 678 -1.98 -2.44 2.26
N ARG A 679 -1.28 -2.37 1.13
CA ARG A 679 -1.88 -2.06 -0.19
C ARG A 679 -2.36 -3.26 -0.97
N THR A 680 -1.95 -4.45 -0.59
CA THR A 680 -2.49 -5.70 -1.14
C THR A 680 -3.54 -6.28 -0.20
N TYR A 681 -4.42 -7.13 -0.74
CA TYR A 681 -5.35 -7.88 0.10
C TYR A 681 -4.59 -8.73 1.15
N ALA A 682 -3.40 -9.23 0.82
CA ALA A 682 -2.60 -10.05 1.73
C ALA A 682 -2.06 -9.25 2.92
N GLU A 683 -1.50 -8.07 2.67
CA GLU A 683 -1.02 -7.17 3.72
C GLU A 683 -2.17 -6.60 4.55
N TRP A 684 -3.33 -6.30 3.93
CA TRP A 684 -4.51 -5.81 4.65
C TRP A 684 -5.10 -6.85 5.59
N LEU A 685 -5.21 -8.10 5.13
CA LEU A 685 -5.79 -9.18 5.93
C LEU A 685 -4.82 -9.69 7.01
N GLY A 686 -3.52 -9.64 6.74
CA GLY A 686 -2.51 -10.28 7.59
C GLY A 686 -2.40 -11.78 7.33
N SER A 687 -1.19 -12.31 7.51
CA SER A 687 -0.87 -13.70 7.18
C SER A 687 -1.66 -14.72 8.01
N GLU A 688 -1.86 -14.43 9.29
CA GLU A 688 -2.54 -15.26 10.26
C GLU A 688 -4.04 -15.40 9.96
N TYR A 689 -4.67 -14.31 9.50
CA TYR A 689 -6.07 -14.33 9.10
C TYR A 689 -6.23 -15.16 7.82
N ILE A 690 -5.32 -15.01 6.85
CA ILE A 690 -5.33 -15.80 5.61
C ILE A 690 -5.11 -17.29 5.91
N GLU A 691 -4.15 -17.63 6.76
CA GLU A 691 -3.95 -19.01 7.22
C GLU A 691 -5.25 -19.61 7.77
N SER A 692 -5.99 -18.82 8.56
CA SER A 692 -7.27 -19.26 9.12
C SER A 692 -8.34 -19.50 8.05
N LEU A 693 -8.46 -18.61 7.05
CA LEU A 693 -9.38 -18.78 5.94
C LEU A 693 -9.03 -20.02 5.11
N GLU A 694 -7.76 -20.19 4.77
CA GLU A 694 -7.28 -21.33 3.98
C GLU A 694 -7.44 -22.67 4.73
N GLY A 695 -7.26 -22.66 6.05
CA GLY A 695 -7.55 -23.81 6.90
C GLY A 695 -9.03 -24.18 6.89
N MET A 696 -9.92 -23.19 6.87
CA MET A 696 -11.37 -23.42 6.72
C MET A 696 -11.77 -23.83 5.29
N GLN A 697 -10.98 -23.46 4.28
CA GLN A 697 -11.22 -23.75 2.85
C GLN A 697 -10.50 -25.01 2.33
N THR A 698 -9.96 -25.87 3.20
CA THR A 698 -9.04 -26.98 2.87
C THR A 698 -9.28 -27.65 1.50
N PRO A 699 -8.26 -27.79 0.62
CA PRO A 699 -8.36 -28.41 -0.71
C PRO A 699 -8.80 -29.89 -0.72
N GLN A 700 -8.73 -30.58 0.42
CA GLN A 700 -9.27 -31.93 0.58
C GLN A 700 -10.81 -31.98 0.41
N CYS A 701 -11.43 -30.80 0.31
CA CYS A 701 -12.87 -30.58 0.21
C CYS A 701 -13.33 -29.93 -1.09
N SER A 702 -12.41 -29.67 -2.01
CA SER A 702 -12.70 -29.26 -3.38
C SER A 702 -13.12 -30.47 -4.25
N GLY A 703 -13.90 -31.38 -3.68
CA GLY A 703 -14.36 -32.61 -4.30
C GLY A 703 -15.85 -32.53 -4.64
N ALA A 704 -16.21 -31.78 -5.68
CA ALA A 704 -17.44 -32.08 -6.40
C ALA A 704 -17.17 -33.32 -7.28
N GLY A 705 -17.54 -34.50 -6.78
CA GLY A 705 -17.82 -35.65 -7.65
C GLY A 705 -18.99 -35.31 -8.60
N ASN A 706 -18.96 -35.74 -9.86
CA ASN A 706 -19.53 -37.04 -10.20
C ASN A 706 -19.06 -37.59 -11.57
N LYS A 707 -18.67 -38.87 -11.52
CA LYS A 707 -18.80 -39.92 -12.56
C LYS A 707 -18.17 -39.72 -13.95
N ILE A 708 -16.84 -39.90 -14.07
CA ILE A 708 -16.25 -40.58 -15.24
C ILE A 708 -15.07 -41.45 -14.79
N ARG A 709 -15.34 -42.56 -14.09
CA ARG A 709 -14.36 -43.65 -13.97
C ARG A 709 -15.02 -44.98 -13.58
N GLN A 710 -16.02 -45.41 -14.37
CA GLN A 710 -16.59 -46.76 -14.21
C GLN A 710 -17.06 -47.39 -15.54
N TYR A 711 -16.47 -46.97 -16.67
CA TYR A 711 -16.55 -47.70 -17.95
C TYR A 711 -15.16 -47.81 -18.60
N LEU A 712 -14.21 -48.40 -17.87
CA LEU A 712 -12.92 -48.79 -18.44
C LEU A 712 -12.28 -49.91 -17.62
N LEU A 713 -13.09 -50.90 -17.25
CA LEU A 713 -12.64 -52.16 -16.64
C LEU A 713 -13.65 -53.27 -16.99
N MET A 714 -13.99 -53.38 -18.27
CA MET A 714 -14.44 -54.64 -18.86
C MET A 714 -13.78 -54.76 -20.22
N THR A 715 -13.22 -55.93 -20.48
CA THR A 715 -12.49 -56.37 -21.68
C THR A 715 -11.00 -56.02 -21.70
N THR A 716 -10.21 -56.89 -21.06
CA THR A 716 -9.06 -57.56 -21.70
C THR A 716 -8.45 -58.49 -20.67
N VAL A 717 -8.70 -59.80 -20.84
CA VAL A 717 -7.80 -60.95 -20.64
C VAL A 717 -8.69 -62.19 -20.42
N ILE A 718 -8.93 -62.95 -21.50
CA ILE A 718 -8.92 -64.42 -21.51
C ILE A 718 -8.25 -64.86 -22.84
N PRO A 719 -7.39 -65.90 -22.84
CA PRO A 719 -6.40 -66.15 -23.89
C PRO A 719 -6.74 -67.31 -24.85
N LEU A 720 -6.04 -67.29 -26.00
CA LEU A 720 -5.54 -68.39 -26.85
C LEU A 720 -6.50 -69.44 -27.48
N LEU A 721 -6.20 -69.68 -28.79
CA LEU A 721 -6.46 -70.88 -29.62
C LEU A 721 -7.89 -70.92 -30.22
N ILE A 722 -8.15 -71.04 -31.53
CA ILE A 722 -7.68 -71.99 -32.54
C ILE A 722 -8.09 -71.49 -33.98
N LEU A 723 -7.33 -71.88 -35.03
CA LEU A 723 -7.61 -71.94 -36.49
C LEU A 723 -7.47 -70.61 -37.29
N CYS A 724 -6.52 -70.51 -38.24
CA CYS A 724 -6.65 -70.92 -39.67
C CYS A 724 -7.97 -70.39 -40.26
N GLN A 725 -8.05 -69.66 -41.37
CA GLN A 725 -7.29 -69.64 -42.61
C GLN A 725 -8.07 -68.61 -43.47
N ILE A 726 -7.49 -67.68 -44.21
CA ILE A 726 -7.47 -67.63 -45.69
C ILE A 726 -7.52 -66.14 -46.10
N GLN A 727 -6.51 -65.74 -46.89
CA GLN A 727 -6.54 -64.87 -48.10
C GLN A 727 -7.59 -63.74 -48.14
N GLY A 728 -7.29 -62.49 -48.45
CA GLY A 728 -6.22 -61.88 -49.24
C GLY A 728 -6.84 -60.72 -50.05
N LEU A 729 -6.00 -59.73 -50.44
CA LEU A 729 -6.25 -58.70 -51.49
C LEU A 729 -7.37 -57.69 -51.16
N ASP A 730 -7.22 -56.38 -51.26
CA ASP A 730 -6.35 -55.50 -52.07
C ASP A 730 -5.75 -54.34 -51.25
#